data_AF-A0A178AVP1-F1
#
_entry.id   AF-A0A178AVP1-F1
#
_cell.length_a   1.000
_cell.length_b   1.000
_cell.length_c   1.000
_cell.angle_alpha   90.00
_cell.angle_beta   90.00
_cell.angle_gamma   90.00
#
_symmetry.space_group_name_H-M   'P 1'
#
loop_
_entity.id
_entity.type
_entity.pdbx_description
1 polymer ?
#
loop_
_entity_poly.entity_id
_entity_poly.type
_entity_poly.pdbx_seq_one_letter_code
_entity_poly.pdbx_strand_id
1 'polypeptide(L)'
;MSPSSTVRSLSEGDVTSTMISSPPASSQSPGAGDHGQVHFPPFFAVDATIDGTAYHLPHPDQPPVEVLLLDGSTAQLFAGKIILRGQTLEIPSNVPSSQPIAVGGQSITVQPSEYKEPEKSDDGHNGGGGGLFAAVGGLIGAAGSASKSVGSAAADAVHFASGGAGTAAGSLAGSFSGAANGVSGVVSSLNGIQKTFPLDRLSKAGMDSFLRVQNLGRSSIDTMQSMGKLLGQFDSLTPDIQQKVRDGVGKISKPGGDLLKAVEALKAFEDFPWDAETPKTELPSPTATPDPSRSADNTKSAEKSATTFKQSSQNPISTQSSRDIASSSVKSSSTSATSSSAASTSTAQPLTYFIATKWDNPIATFNQFVQELDGGAGKADAQEHRQTYTTSLNASQAESLQAKYPFLLVVYTDKGQVGDVGLGDDKEIFHAIPRQRRNEIIASGSDVLHAEEKSSDKLSPRQLLPEDPNAPYWKKMISSPFRQPPLQPPSMDPPYLVDDSGGEGVTIYVLDDGFDLSQPDLDNSQRTVESFFVSNDDAFTEAYMADIRKFGRNDAHVVDAHIGAHDGHGTKMATIAGGKLHGLAPKANLYLFKIKGHWNSGRIPREPDKLGKIQPKALITVLDKLRLHVNERLRANKEAKSVINMSWGVDIDPNGAGPAIEALFPEFLAWCEKFKIPIVLAAGNEPDKNLHDKIPQKLGTKNNVIITVGGVEPDGTLFLSTTLEERGQAGSMSVYAPARDVVVPAPGQGFHTGTSQAAAIVSGLLAYYYRNTEMDALFHGNPDVPRPREDIKKFLTAHAWTRISENRLPNDHLGNRLDNLDVVYNLVRGDPAHADFPCAVGFQRRGAEPVSACSLMRSTTISQVVSASAISVQ
;
A
#
# COMPACT_ATOMS: atom_id res chain seq x y z
N MET A 1 -24.28 3.83 66.71
CA MET A 1 -25.36 4.33 65.84
C MET A 1 -25.11 3.79 64.45
N SER A 2 -25.90 2.78 64.05
CA SER A 2 -25.82 2.11 62.74
C SER A 2 -26.83 2.73 61.77
N PRO A 3 -26.53 2.70 60.46
CA PRO A 3 -27.55 2.36 59.46
C PRO A 3 -26.98 1.31 58.49
N SER A 4 -27.50 0.08 58.43
CA SER A 4 -28.74 -0.33 57.74
C SER A 4 -28.72 0.01 56.24
N SER A 5 -28.30 -0.96 55.41
CA SER A 5 -28.60 -0.99 53.99
C SER A 5 -29.39 -2.27 53.68
N THR A 6 -30.60 -2.05 53.19
CA THR A 6 -31.60 -3.05 52.81
C THR A 6 -31.20 -3.70 51.49
N VAL A 7 -30.97 -5.02 51.50
CA VAL A 7 -30.83 -5.84 50.30
C VAL A 7 -32.22 -6.19 49.78
N ARG A 8 -32.59 -5.71 48.58
CA ARG A 8 -33.73 -6.21 47.81
C ARG A 8 -33.24 -7.38 46.94
N SER A 9 -33.68 -8.59 47.26
CA SER A 9 -33.61 -9.74 46.35
C SER A 9 -34.68 -9.58 45.26
N LEU A 10 -34.27 -9.54 44.00
CA LEU A 10 -35.17 -9.77 42.87
C LEU A 10 -34.93 -11.19 42.35
N SER A 11 -36.02 -11.93 42.36
CA SER A 11 -36.19 -13.32 41.97
C SER A 11 -35.86 -13.57 40.51
N GLU A 12 -35.25 -14.72 40.26
CA GLU A 12 -35.02 -15.34 38.96
C GLU A 12 -36.35 -15.53 38.22
N GLY A 13 -36.44 -14.93 37.02
CA GLY A 13 -37.49 -15.18 36.06
C GLY A 13 -37.01 -16.20 35.04
N ASP A 14 -37.52 -17.42 35.19
CA ASP A 14 -37.36 -18.54 34.27
C ASP A 14 -38.09 -18.23 32.96
N VAL A 15 -37.37 -18.19 31.83
CA VAL A 15 -37.96 -18.00 30.50
C VAL A 15 -37.70 -19.26 29.68
N THR A 16 -38.62 -20.21 29.81
CA THR A 16 -38.78 -21.34 28.89
C THR A 16 -39.19 -20.83 27.50
N SER A 17 -38.31 -21.02 26.52
CA SER A 17 -38.57 -20.68 25.12
C SER A 17 -39.36 -21.81 24.45
N THR A 18 -40.66 -21.58 24.25
CA THR A 18 -41.57 -22.45 23.50
C THR A 18 -41.21 -22.45 22.01
N MET A 19 -40.76 -23.59 21.49
CA MET A 19 -40.60 -23.79 20.05
C MET A 19 -41.97 -23.90 19.38
N ILE A 20 -42.30 -22.91 18.55
CA ILE A 20 -43.41 -23.00 17.60
C ILE A 20 -42.86 -23.66 16.33
N SER A 21 -43.33 -24.89 16.08
CA SER A 21 -43.12 -25.63 14.83
C SER A 21 -43.95 -24.99 13.72
N SER A 22 -43.28 -24.44 12.71
CA SER A 22 -43.89 -24.07 11.43
C SER A 22 -43.95 -25.31 10.51
N PRO A 23 -45.03 -25.48 9.72
CA PRO A 23 -45.17 -26.62 8.80
C PRO A 23 -44.20 -26.53 7.62
N PRO A 24 -43.85 -27.67 6.99
CA PRO A 24 -42.88 -27.71 5.90
C PRO A 24 -43.44 -27.00 4.66
N ALA A 25 -42.72 -25.99 4.20
CA ALA A 25 -43.01 -25.32 2.95
C ALA A 25 -42.71 -26.26 1.76
N SER A 26 -43.70 -26.41 0.89
CA SER A 26 -43.62 -27.12 -0.38
C SER A 26 -42.53 -26.56 -1.28
N SER A 27 -41.72 -27.44 -1.88
CA SER A 27 -40.71 -27.09 -2.86
C SER A 27 -41.35 -26.43 -4.09
N GLN A 28 -41.16 -25.12 -4.23
CA GLN A 28 -41.32 -24.42 -5.49
C GLN A 28 -39.96 -24.40 -6.18
N SER A 29 -39.93 -24.78 -7.46
CA SER A 29 -38.75 -24.70 -8.32
C SER A 29 -38.18 -23.28 -8.33
N PRO A 30 -36.85 -23.10 -8.40
CA PRO A 30 -36.24 -21.77 -8.42
C PRO A 30 -36.73 -21.02 -9.65
N GLY A 31 -37.41 -19.89 -9.43
CA GLY A 31 -37.66 -18.91 -10.49
C GLY A 31 -36.31 -18.36 -10.97
N ALA A 32 -36.20 -18.16 -12.29
CA ALA A 32 -35.06 -17.54 -12.93
C ALA A 32 -34.73 -16.21 -12.23
N GLY A 33 -33.70 -16.23 -11.40
CA GLY A 33 -33.25 -15.08 -10.62
C GLY A 33 -32.60 -14.06 -11.54
N ASP A 34 -32.85 -12.81 -11.23
CA ASP A 34 -32.21 -11.63 -11.80
C ASP A 34 -30.67 -11.79 -11.71
N HIS A 35 -30.06 -12.16 -12.84
CA HIS A 35 -28.61 -12.33 -12.92
C HIS A 35 -27.98 -10.95 -12.78
N GLY A 36 -27.40 -10.67 -11.60
CA GLY A 36 -26.71 -9.42 -11.31
C GLY A 36 -25.81 -9.01 -12.48
N GLN A 37 -26.09 -7.85 -13.05
CA GLN A 37 -25.44 -7.34 -14.25
C GLN A 37 -23.92 -7.27 -14.00
N VAL A 38 -23.15 -8.08 -14.72
CA VAL A 38 -21.69 -8.13 -14.59
C VAL A 38 -21.13 -6.83 -15.15
N HIS A 39 -20.51 -6.01 -14.29
CA HIS A 39 -19.87 -4.76 -14.72
C HIS A 39 -18.61 -5.09 -15.53
N PHE A 40 -18.56 -4.58 -16.77
CA PHE A 40 -17.46 -4.83 -17.67
C PHE A 40 -16.39 -3.73 -17.56
N PRO A 41 -15.11 -4.07 -17.33
CA PRO A 41 -14.06 -3.07 -17.30
C PRO A 41 -13.96 -2.37 -18.66
N PRO A 42 -13.74 -1.04 -18.69
CA PRO A 42 -13.59 -0.31 -19.94
C PRO A 42 -12.44 -0.89 -20.77
N PHE A 43 -12.59 -0.90 -22.10
CA PHE A 43 -11.54 -1.38 -22.98
C PHE A 43 -10.24 -0.60 -22.74
N PHE A 44 -9.19 -1.32 -22.35
CA PHE A 44 -7.85 -0.78 -22.14
C PHE A 44 -6.84 -1.62 -22.92
N ALA A 45 -6.22 -1.01 -23.93
CA ALA A 45 -5.19 -1.63 -24.75
C ALA A 45 -4.19 -0.55 -25.19
N VAL A 46 -3.12 -0.42 -24.42
CA VAL A 46 -2.02 0.52 -24.68
C VAL A 46 -0.72 -0.29 -24.71
N ASP A 47 0.09 -0.05 -25.72
CA ASP A 47 1.43 -0.61 -25.84
C ASP A 47 2.47 0.46 -25.53
N ALA A 48 3.55 0.06 -24.86
CA ALA A 48 4.72 0.89 -24.64
C ALA A 48 5.95 0.26 -25.30
N THR A 49 6.61 1.02 -26.17
CA THR A 49 7.87 0.62 -26.79
C THR A 49 9.04 1.11 -25.95
N ILE A 50 9.78 0.17 -25.36
CA ILE A 50 10.98 0.40 -24.55
C ILE A 50 12.15 -0.28 -25.25
N ASP A 51 13.21 0.49 -25.54
CA ASP A 51 14.41 0.00 -26.25
C ASP A 51 14.09 -0.73 -27.57
N GLY A 52 13.06 -0.27 -28.28
CA GLY A 52 12.59 -0.84 -29.56
C GLY A 52 11.77 -2.12 -29.44
N THR A 53 11.34 -2.52 -28.25
CA THR A 53 10.41 -3.64 -28.03
C THR A 53 9.09 -3.09 -27.50
N ALA A 54 7.98 -3.44 -28.16
CA ALA A 54 6.64 -3.11 -27.70
C ALA A 54 6.21 -4.07 -26.59
N TYR A 55 5.62 -3.55 -25.53
CA TYR A 55 5.08 -4.28 -24.39
C TYR A 55 3.63 -3.85 -24.13
N HIS A 56 2.76 -4.79 -23.79
CA HIS A 56 1.35 -4.53 -23.49
C HIS A 56 1.19 -4.03 -22.04
N LEU A 57 0.63 -2.84 -21.84
CA LEU A 57 0.35 -2.36 -20.49
C LEU A 57 -0.79 -3.17 -19.85
N PRO A 58 -0.66 -3.54 -18.55
CA PRO A 58 -1.73 -4.25 -17.84
C PRO A 58 -2.96 -3.36 -17.68
N HIS A 59 -4.14 -3.96 -17.48
CA HIS A 59 -5.35 -3.20 -17.13
C HIS A 59 -5.17 -2.49 -15.77
N PRO A 60 -5.86 -1.36 -15.48
CA PRO A 60 -5.81 -0.71 -14.16
C PRO A 60 -6.05 -1.63 -12.96
N ASP A 61 -6.87 -2.67 -13.13
CA ASP A 61 -7.21 -3.64 -12.08
C ASP A 61 -6.22 -4.81 -11.97
N GLN A 62 -5.12 -4.78 -12.73
CA GLN A 62 -4.11 -5.83 -12.76
C GLN A 62 -2.84 -5.41 -12.04
N PRO A 63 -2.10 -6.39 -11.46
CA PRO A 63 -0.79 -6.12 -10.91
C PRO A 63 0.18 -5.67 -12.02
N PRO A 64 1.23 -4.92 -11.66
CA PRO A 64 2.25 -4.51 -12.62
C PRO A 64 3.00 -5.72 -13.19
N VAL A 65 3.42 -5.60 -14.44
CA VAL A 65 4.26 -6.59 -15.13
C VAL A 65 5.72 -6.15 -15.04
N GLU A 66 6.60 -7.05 -14.60
CA GLU A 66 8.05 -6.79 -14.54
C GLU A 66 8.73 -7.38 -15.79
N VAL A 67 9.48 -6.56 -16.52
CA VAL A 67 10.26 -6.99 -17.70
C VAL A 67 11.74 -6.66 -17.52
N LEU A 68 12.62 -7.56 -17.98
CA LEU A 68 14.07 -7.37 -17.95
C LEU A 68 14.53 -6.71 -19.26
N LEU A 69 15.34 -5.66 -19.16
CA LEU A 69 15.83 -4.91 -20.32
C LEU A 69 17.21 -5.39 -20.74
N LEU A 70 17.65 -4.97 -21.94
CA LEU A 70 18.93 -5.38 -22.54
C LEU A 70 20.15 -5.03 -21.68
N ASP A 71 20.07 -3.96 -20.89
CA ASP A 71 21.11 -3.54 -19.96
C ASP A 71 21.07 -4.27 -18.61
N GLY A 72 20.15 -5.23 -18.43
CA GLY A 72 19.93 -5.97 -17.19
C GLY A 72 19.23 -5.20 -16.08
N SER A 73 18.71 -4.00 -16.37
CA SER A 73 17.77 -3.30 -15.49
C SER A 73 16.35 -3.84 -15.69
N THR A 74 15.47 -3.61 -14.71
CA THR A 74 14.05 -3.99 -14.81
C THR A 74 13.18 -2.77 -15.05
N ALA A 75 12.11 -2.97 -15.83
CA ALA A 75 11.02 -2.03 -15.94
C ALA A 75 9.76 -2.64 -15.30
N GLN A 76 8.97 -1.81 -14.62
CA GLN A 76 7.65 -2.19 -14.12
C GLN A 76 6.58 -1.46 -14.92
N LEU A 77 5.74 -2.24 -15.59
CA LEU A 77 4.68 -1.78 -16.45
C LEU A 77 3.39 -1.72 -15.64
N PHE A 78 2.78 -0.54 -15.51
CA PHE A 78 1.45 -0.35 -14.94
C PHE A 78 0.52 0.18 -16.04
N ALA A 79 -0.79 0.17 -15.79
CA ALA A 79 -1.76 0.74 -16.73
C ALA A 79 -1.52 2.24 -16.99
N GLY A 80 -1.29 3.01 -15.93
CA GLY A 80 -1.15 4.47 -16.01
C GLY A 80 0.28 4.99 -15.95
N LYS A 81 1.29 4.14 -15.77
CA LYS A 81 2.68 4.57 -15.64
C LYS A 81 3.68 3.45 -15.93
N ILE A 82 4.92 3.82 -16.19
CA ILE A 82 6.04 2.87 -16.30
C ILE A 82 7.14 3.34 -15.37
N ILE A 83 7.64 2.43 -14.52
CA ILE A 83 8.85 2.69 -13.74
C ILE A 83 10.02 2.09 -14.51
N LEU A 84 10.88 2.94 -15.06
CA LEU A 84 12.01 2.58 -15.89
C LEU A 84 13.31 3.10 -15.26
N ARG A 85 14.23 2.20 -14.89
CA ARG A 85 15.52 2.54 -14.27
C ARG A 85 15.39 3.58 -13.13
N GLY A 86 14.38 3.41 -12.28
CA GLY A 86 14.09 4.29 -11.14
C GLY A 86 13.36 5.61 -11.46
N GLN A 87 13.02 5.87 -12.72
CA GLN A 87 12.21 7.03 -13.14
C GLN A 87 10.77 6.59 -13.40
N THR A 88 9.80 7.42 -13.04
CA THR A 88 8.38 7.17 -13.34
C THR A 88 7.99 7.97 -14.59
N LEU A 89 7.48 7.27 -15.60
CA LEU A 89 6.92 7.84 -16.83
C LEU A 89 5.41 7.66 -16.77
N GLU A 90 4.68 8.75 -16.54
CA GLU A 90 3.21 8.74 -16.50
C GLU A 90 2.64 8.55 -17.92
N ILE A 91 1.71 7.61 -18.08
CA ILE A 91 1.03 7.31 -19.33
C ILE A 91 -0.34 8.01 -19.33
N PRO A 92 -0.65 8.85 -20.34
CA PRO A 92 -1.96 9.46 -20.45
C PRO A 92 -3.08 8.42 -20.51
N SER A 93 -4.17 8.65 -19.80
CA SER A 93 -5.34 7.75 -19.79
C SER A 93 -6.00 7.58 -21.16
N ASN A 94 -5.72 8.49 -22.11
CA ASN A 94 -6.14 8.41 -23.50
C ASN A 94 -4.93 8.59 -24.42
N VAL A 95 -4.54 7.51 -25.10
CA VAL A 95 -3.45 7.51 -26.09
C VAL A 95 -4.07 7.30 -27.48
N PRO A 96 -4.45 8.39 -28.19
CA PRO A 96 -5.17 8.28 -29.47
C PRO A 96 -4.25 7.83 -30.62
N SER A 97 -2.95 8.04 -30.49
CA SER A 97 -1.92 7.70 -31.47
C SER A 97 -0.57 7.50 -30.80
N SER A 98 0.38 6.95 -31.55
CA SER A 98 1.77 6.80 -31.11
C SER A 98 2.37 8.16 -30.70
N GLN A 99 2.89 8.25 -29.48
CA GLN A 99 3.47 9.48 -28.92
C GLN A 99 4.67 9.17 -28.01
N PRO A 100 5.75 9.96 -28.07
CA PRO A 100 6.89 9.79 -27.20
C PRO A 100 6.62 10.36 -25.80
N ILE A 101 7.09 9.68 -24.76
CA ILE A 101 7.11 10.16 -23.38
C ILE A 101 8.56 10.13 -22.92
N ALA A 102 9.07 11.25 -22.42
CA ALA A 102 10.44 11.37 -21.96
C ALA A 102 10.54 12.00 -20.57
N VAL A 103 11.27 11.36 -19.67
CA VAL A 103 11.54 11.84 -18.31
C VAL A 103 12.97 11.47 -17.94
N GLY A 104 13.75 12.41 -17.40
CA GLY A 104 15.08 12.14 -16.88
C GLY A 104 16.07 11.56 -17.91
N GLY A 105 15.94 11.92 -19.19
CA GLY A 105 16.79 11.43 -20.27
C GLY A 105 16.42 10.03 -20.79
N GLN A 106 15.36 9.42 -20.27
CA GLN A 106 14.78 8.19 -20.81
C GLN A 106 13.61 8.54 -21.70
N SER A 107 13.43 7.82 -22.80
CA SER A 107 12.26 7.97 -23.67
C SER A 107 11.63 6.62 -24.00
N ILE A 108 10.31 6.60 -23.98
CA ILE A 108 9.49 5.49 -24.46
C ILE A 108 8.53 6.04 -25.52
N THR A 109 7.95 5.14 -26.31
CA THR A 109 6.83 5.50 -27.21
C THR A 109 5.60 4.73 -26.76
N VAL A 110 4.49 5.41 -26.46
CA VAL A 110 3.22 4.75 -26.17
C VAL A 110 2.25 4.90 -27.32
N GLN A 111 1.46 3.87 -27.58
CA GLN A 111 0.48 3.84 -28.65
C GLN A 111 -0.71 2.94 -28.29
N PRO A 112 -1.89 3.12 -28.91
CA PRO A 112 -2.95 2.12 -28.77
C PRO A 112 -2.46 0.76 -29.29
N SER A 113 -2.80 -0.32 -28.59
CA SER A 113 -2.41 -1.67 -29.02
C SER A 113 -3.09 -2.04 -30.34
N GLU A 114 -2.41 -2.83 -31.16
CA GLU A 114 -3.02 -3.44 -32.34
C GLU A 114 -4.05 -4.50 -31.92
N TYR A 115 -5.24 -4.45 -32.50
CA TYR A 115 -6.28 -5.46 -32.32
C TYR A 115 -6.79 -5.90 -33.69
N LYS A 116 -7.06 -7.21 -33.82
CA LYS A 116 -7.66 -7.78 -35.02
C LYS A 116 -9.17 -7.81 -34.82
N GLU A 117 -9.90 -7.01 -35.60
CA GLU A 117 -11.37 -7.17 -35.65
C GLU A 117 -11.71 -8.58 -36.17
N PRO A 118 -12.76 -9.22 -35.63
CA PRO A 118 -13.23 -10.50 -36.16
C PRO A 118 -13.50 -10.36 -37.66
N GLU A 119 -12.87 -11.21 -38.48
CA GLU A 119 -13.13 -11.23 -39.92
C GLU A 119 -14.61 -11.57 -40.13
N LYS A 120 -15.34 -10.67 -40.79
CA LYS A 120 -16.68 -10.97 -41.28
C LYS A 120 -16.50 -11.94 -42.44
N SER A 121 -16.91 -13.19 -42.26
CA SER A 121 -16.85 -14.17 -43.33
C SER A 121 -17.78 -13.71 -44.47
N ASP A 122 -17.20 -13.24 -45.58
CA ASP A 122 -17.91 -12.79 -46.79
C ASP A 122 -18.36 -13.96 -47.69
N ASP A 123 -18.18 -15.20 -47.23
CA ASP A 123 -18.64 -16.39 -47.95
C ASP A 123 -20.17 -16.44 -47.92
N GLY A 124 -20.78 -16.05 -49.03
CA GLY A 124 -22.23 -15.97 -49.27
C GLY A 124 -22.98 -17.30 -49.26
N HIS A 125 -22.61 -18.23 -48.37
CA HIS A 125 -23.41 -19.41 -48.06
C HIS A 125 -24.44 -19.05 -46.99
N ASN A 126 -25.71 -19.06 -47.40
CA ASN A 126 -26.92 -18.70 -46.67
C ASN A 126 -27.27 -19.65 -45.49
N GLY A 127 -26.27 -20.26 -44.84
CA GLY A 127 -26.44 -21.12 -43.67
C GLY A 127 -26.10 -20.34 -42.39
N GLY A 128 -27.12 -20.01 -41.60
CA GLY A 128 -27.01 -19.15 -40.42
C GLY A 128 -25.97 -19.61 -39.39
N GLY A 129 -25.15 -18.66 -38.94
CA GLY A 129 -24.15 -18.88 -37.89
C GLY A 129 -23.04 -17.81 -37.76
N GLY A 130 -23.07 -16.72 -38.54
CA GLY A 130 -22.03 -15.66 -38.52
C GLY A 130 -22.06 -14.72 -37.30
N GLY A 131 -22.24 -15.25 -36.09
CA GLY A 131 -22.22 -14.50 -34.83
C GLY A 131 -20.87 -14.56 -34.11
N LEU A 132 -20.73 -13.81 -33.00
CA LEU A 132 -19.57 -13.80 -32.10
C LEU A 132 -18.96 -15.19 -31.87
N PHE A 133 -19.81 -16.20 -31.71
CA PHE A 133 -19.39 -17.55 -31.37
C PHE A 133 -18.63 -18.26 -32.49
N ALA A 134 -18.81 -17.86 -33.75
CA ALA A 134 -17.93 -18.29 -34.83
C ALA A 134 -16.52 -17.71 -34.67
N ALA A 135 -16.41 -16.44 -34.25
CA ALA A 135 -15.11 -15.82 -33.94
C ALA A 135 -14.45 -16.44 -32.71
N VAL A 136 -15.24 -16.76 -31.66
CA VAL A 136 -14.75 -17.50 -30.48
C VAL A 136 -14.32 -18.92 -30.85
N GLY A 137 -15.04 -19.61 -31.74
CA GLY A 137 -14.66 -20.95 -32.22
C GLY A 137 -13.28 -20.99 -32.86
N GLY A 138 -12.94 -20.00 -33.70
CA GLY A 138 -11.59 -19.85 -34.24
C GLY A 138 -10.53 -19.55 -33.16
N LEU A 139 -10.91 -18.78 -32.14
CA LEU A 139 -10.03 -18.45 -31.01
C LEU A 139 -9.75 -19.62 -30.08
N ILE A 140 -10.71 -20.53 -29.87
CA ILE A 140 -10.52 -21.75 -29.07
C ILE A 140 -9.36 -22.58 -29.64
N GLY A 141 -9.37 -22.82 -30.95
CA GLY A 141 -8.28 -23.57 -31.62
C GLY A 141 -6.94 -22.83 -31.59
N ALA A 142 -6.96 -21.50 -31.70
CA ALA A 142 -5.77 -20.67 -31.56
C ALA A 142 -5.21 -20.70 -30.12
N ALA A 143 -6.08 -20.66 -29.10
CA ALA A 143 -5.72 -20.74 -27.70
C ALA A 143 -5.08 -22.10 -27.36
N GLY A 144 -5.63 -23.21 -27.86
CA GLY A 144 -5.04 -24.53 -27.68
C GLY A 144 -3.67 -24.69 -28.36
N SER A 145 -3.51 -24.08 -29.52
CA SER A 145 -2.21 -24.04 -30.22
C SER A 145 -1.19 -23.18 -29.46
N ALA A 146 -1.61 -22.00 -28.99
CA ALA A 146 -0.77 -21.10 -28.18
C ALA A 146 -0.36 -21.75 -26.85
N SER A 147 -1.29 -22.42 -26.17
CA SER A 147 -1.04 -23.19 -24.94
C SER A 147 0.07 -24.23 -25.12
N LYS A 148 0.04 -24.99 -26.22
CA LYS A 148 1.10 -25.97 -26.54
C LYS A 148 2.45 -25.29 -26.78
N SER A 149 2.47 -24.18 -27.53
CA SER A 149 3.70 -23.44 -27.79
C SER A 149 4.31 -22.84 -26.51
N VAL A 150 3.50 -22.25 -25.63
CA VAL A 150 3.96 -21.72 -24.33
C VAL A 150 4.41 -22.87 -23.42
N GLY A 151 3.71 -24.00 -23.42
CA GLY A 151 4.11 -25.19 -22.66
C GLY A 151 5.48 -25.73 -23.08
N SER A 152 5.73 -25.82 -24.38
CA SER A 152 7.04 -26.20 -24.91
C SER A 152 8.13 -25.19 -24.55
N ALA A 153 7.86 -23.89 -24.71
CA ALA A 153 8.76 -22.83 -24.31
C ALA A 153 9.11 -22.86 -22.81
N ALA A 154 8.13 -23.14 -21.94
CA ALA A 154 8.33 -23.29 -20.51
C ALA A 154 9.21 -24.51 -20.17
N ALA A 155 9.02 -25.64 -20.87
CA ALA A 155 9.87 -26.82 -20.69
C ALA A 155 11.33 -26.53 -21.10
N ASP A 156 11.54 -25.90 -22.25
CA ASP A 156 12.87 -25.50 -22.72
C ASP A 156 13.53 -24.50 -21.75
N ALA A 157 12.74 -23.59 -21.18
CA ALA A 157 13.18 -22.62 -20.19
C ALA A 157 13.69 -23.27 -18.90
N VAL A 158 13.01 -24.29 -18.39
CA VAL A 158 13.45 -25.04 -17.20
C VAL A 158 14.82 -25.67 -17.45
N HIS A 159 15.02 -26.29 -18.62
CA HIS A 159 16.31 -26.89 -18.99
C HIS A 159 17.44 -25.86 -19.11
N PHE A 160 17.14 -24.67 -19.64
CA PHE A 160 18.11 -23.58 -19.73
C PHE A 160 18.48 -23.02 -18.35
N ALA A 161 17.48 -22.80 -17.49
CA ALA A 161 17.67 -22.26 -16.14
C ALA A 161 18.49 -23.21 -15.25
N SER A 162 18.33 -24.53 -15.42
CA SER A 162 19.09 -25.54 -14.67
C SER A 162 20.53 -25.72 -15.16
N GLY A 163 21.02 -24.93 -16.12
CA GLY A 163 22.37 -25.07 -16.69
C GLY A 163 22.54 -26.33 -17.53
N GLY A 164 21.45 -26.93 -18.03
CA GLY A 164 21.51 -28.12 -18.87
C GLY A 164 22.25 -27.81 -20.19
N ALA A 165 23.30 -28.59 -20.49
CA ALA A 165 24.15 -28.40 -21.67
C ALA A 165 23.43 -28.58 -23.03
N GLY A 166 22.13 -28.88 -23.04
CA GLY A 166 21.34 -29.19 -24.24
C GLY A 166 20.59 -28.01 -24.89
N THR A 167 20.27 -26.95 -24.14
CA THR A 167 19.45 -25.84 -24.68
C THR A 167 20.32 -24.60 -24.91
N ALA A 168 20.71 -24.37 -26.16
CA ALA A 168 21.38 -23.12 -26.53
C ALA A 168 20.41 -21.94 -26.35
N ALA A 169 20.90 -20.81 -25.81
CA ALA A 169 20.09 -19.61 -25.58
C ALA A 169 19.33 -19.16 -26.83
N GLY A 170 19.96 -19.26 -28.02
CA GLY A 170 19.32 -18.95 -29.29
C GLY A 170 18.13 -19.85 -29.66
N SER A 171 18.14 -21.13 -29.27
CA SER A 171 17.00 -22.03 -29.48
C SER A 171 15.82 -21.62 -28.60
N LEU A 172 16.09 -21.32 -27.32
CA LEU A 172 15.05 -20.85 -26.40
C LEU A 172 14.49 -19.49 -26.83
N ALA A 173 15.33 -18.59 -27.34
CA ALA A 173 14.89 -17.32 -27.93
C ALA A 173 13.88 -17.55 -29.07
N GLY A 174 14.14 -18.54 -29.93
CA GLY A 174 13.22 -18.97 -30.97
C GLY A 174 11.90 -19.50 -30.42
N SER A 175 11.95 -20.39 -29.41
CA SER A 175 10.76 -20.91 -28.72
C SER A 175 9.92 -19.79 -28.08
N PHE A 176 10.56 -18.83 -27.40
CA PHE A 176 9.89 -17.69 -26.78
C PHE A 176 9.25 -16.77 -27.81
N SER A 177 9.95 -16.44 -28.90
CA SER A 177 9.39 -15.63 -29.98
C SER A 177 8.19 -16.31 -30.65
N GLY A 178 8.30 -17.60 -30.96
CA GLY A 178 7.19 -18.38 -31.54
C GLY A 178 5.98 -18.45 -30.62
N ALA A 179 6.19 -18.72 -29.33
CA ALA A 179 5.14 -18.76 -28.33
C ALA A 179 4.49 -17.38 -28.12
N ALA A 180 5.28 -16.31 -28.00
CA ALA A 180 4.78 -14.95 -27.86
C ALA A 180 3.91 -14.53 -29.06
N ASN A 181 4.30 -14.88 -30.29
CA ASN A 181 3.50 -14.60 -31.48
C ASN A 181 2.17 -15.36 -31.48
N GLY A 182 2.17 -16.62 -31.03
CA GLY A 182 0.95 -17.43 -30.89
C GLY A 182 -0.03 -16.82 -29.88
N VAL A 183 0.46 -16.44 -28.70
CA VAL A 183 -0.36 -15.80 -27.66
C VAL A 183 -0.82 -14.39 -28.09
N SER A 184 0.04 -13.63 -28.76
CA SER A 184 -0.29 -12.29 -29.28
C SER A 184 -1.45 -12.34 -30.27
N GLY A 185 -1.50 -13.34 -31.15
CA GLY A 185 -2.66 -13.57 -32.03
C GLY A 185 -3.98 -13.75 -31.26
N VAL A 186 -3.96 -14.56 -30.19
CA VAL A 186 -5.13 -14.79 -29.33
C VAL A 186 -5.55 -13.50 -28.62
N VAL A 187 -4.60 -12.82 -27.94
CA VAL A 187 -4.86 -11.58 -27.20
C VAL A 187 -5.36 -10.47 -28.12
N SER A 188 -4.78 -10.32 -29.32
CA SER A 188 -5.18 -9.31 -30.31
C SER A 188 -6.63 -9.52 -30.78
N SER A 189 -7.03 -10.77 -31.01
CA SER A 189 -8.41 -11.11 -31.36
C SER A 189 -9.38 -10.93 -30.19
N LEU A 190 -8.97 -11.24 -28.94
CA LEU A 190 -9.78 -10.95 -27.75
C LEU A 190 -9.98 -9.43 -27.57
N ASN A 191 -8.93 -8.62 -27.77
CA ASN A 191 -9.04 -7.17 -27.77
C ASN A 191 -10.04 -6.67 -28.83
N GLY A 192 -10.02 -7.27 -30.03
CA GLY A 192 -10.96 -6.96 -31.10
C GLY A 192 -12.41 -7.31 -30.74
N ILE A 193 -12.63 -8.45 -30.09
CA ILE A 193 -13.94 -8.85 -29.56
C ILE A 193 -14.40 -7.86 -28.49
N GLN A 194 -13.55 -7.52 -27.52
CA GLN A 194 -13.89 -6.60 -26.44
C GLN A 194 -14.34 -5.23 -26.96
N LYS A 195 -13.74 -4.76 -28.05
CA LYS A 195 -14.09 -3.50 -28.68
C LYS A 195 -15.41 -3.55 -29.46
N THR A 196 -15.68 -4.68 -30.11
CA THR A 196 -16.81 -4.80 -31.07
C THR A 196 -18.06 -5.43 -30.47
N PHE A 197 -17.94 -6.13 -29.34
CA PHE A 197 -19.02 -6.91 -28.77
C PHE A 197 -19.40 -6.45 -27.35
N PRO A 198 -20.71 -6.35 -27.03
CA PRO A 198 -21.17 -6.10 -25.67
C PRO A 198 -20.96 -7.36 -24.81
N LEU A 199 -19.80 -7.44 -24.15
CA LEU A 199 -19.39 -8.58 -23.34
C LEU A 199 -20.24 -8.78 -22.07
N ASP A 200 -21.09 -7.83 -21.72
CA ASP A 200 -22.08 -7.93 -20.63
C ASP A 200 -23.10 -9.07 -20.83
N ARG A 201 -23.12 -9.69 -22.02
CA ARG A 201 -23.91 -10.89 -22.32
C ARG A 201 -23.26 -12.22 -21.94
N LEU A 202 -21.97 -12.23 -21.60
CA LEU A 202 -21.32 -13.44 -21.10
C LEU A 202 -21.75 -13.71 -19.66
N SER A 203 -21.86 -14.99 -19.31
CA SER A 203 -21.94 -15.38 -17.91
C SER A 203 -20.69 -14.93 -17.16
N LYS A 204 -20.78 -14.84 -15.83
CA LYS A 204 -19.61 -14.54 -14.99
C LYS A 204 -18.44 -15.51 -15.26
N ALA A 205 -18.72 -16.80 -15.49
CA ALA A 205 -17.68 -17.78 -15.75
C ALA A 205 -17.02 -17.58 -17.13
N GLY A 206 -17.83 -17.27 -18.16
CA GLY A 206 -17.32 -16.93 -19.50
C GLY A 206 -16.48 -15.66 -19.47
N MET A 207 -16.92 -14.66 -18.69
CA MET A 207 -16.19 -13.43 -18.46
C MET A 207 -14.84 -13.67 -17.77
N ASP A 208 -14.84 -14.42 -16.67
CA ASP A 208 -13.64 -14.74 -15.92
C ASP A 208 -12.63 -15.50 -16.80
N SER A 209 -13.10 -16.43 -17.64
CA SER A 209 -12.28 -17.15 -18.62
C SER A 209 -11.66 -16.20 -19.66
N PHE A 210 -12.48 -15.29 -20.22
CA PHE A 210 -12.06 -14.30 -21.20
C PHE A 210 -10.99 -13.35 -20.65
N LEU A 211 -11.26 -12.70 -19.51
CA LEU A 211 -10.35 -11.76 -18.88
C LEU A 211 -9.08 -12.46 -18.42
N ARG A 212 -9.17 -13.68 -17.87
CA ARG A 212 -7.99 -14.43 -17.41
C ARG A 212 -7.01 -14.69 -18.55
N VAL A 213 -7.47 -15.10 -19.74
CA VAL A 213 -6.59 -15.29 -20.90
C VAL A 213 -6.05 -13.97 -21.43
N GLN A 214 -6.87 -12.94 -21.52
CA GLN A 214 -6.41 -11.63 -21.98
C GLN A 214 -5.26 -11.10 -21.10
N ASN A 215 -5.41 -11.23 -19.78
CA ASN A 215 -4.50 -10.63 -18.79
C ASN A 215 -3.19 -11.43 -18.69
N LEU A 216 -3.30 -12.74 -18.45
CA LEU A 216 -2.12 -13.61 -18.37
C LEU A 216 -1.44 -13.74 -19.73
N GLY A 217 -2.21 -13.67 -20.82
CA GLY A 217 -1.70 -13.60 -22.18
C GLY A 217 -0.77 -12.40 -22.38
N ARG A 218 -1.23 -11.17 -22.09
CA ARG A 218 -0.41 -9.95 -22.18
C ARG A 218 0.88 -10.06 -21.37
N SER A 219 0.76 -10.37 -20.07
CA SER A 219 1.93 -10.50 -19.19
C SER A 219 2.92 -11.56 -19.69
N SER A 220 2.44 -12.68 -20.25
CA SER A 220 3.30 -13.73 -20.78
C SER A 220 3.97 -13.33 -22.11
N ILE A 221 3.28 -12.60 -22.99
CA ILE A 221 3.86 -12.05 -24.23
C ILE A 221 5.03 -11.15 -23.88
N ASP A 222 4.81 -10.18 -23.01
CA ASP A 222 5.82 -9.19 -22.62
C ASP A 222 7.06 -9.84 -22.01
N THR A 223 6.83 -10.80 -21.10
CA THR A 223 7.88 -11.58 -20.46
C THR A 223 8.67 -12.40 -21.48
N MET A 224 7.98 -13.12 -22.38
CA MET A 224 8.64 -13.93 -23.41
C MET A 224 9.38 -13.08 -24.44
N GLN A 225 8.85 -11.92 -24.83
CA GLN A 225 9.51 -10.99 -25.76
C GLN A 225 10.77 -10.38 -25.14
N SER A 226 10.67 -9.89 -23.90
CA SER A 226 11.81 -9.39 -23.12
C SER A 226 12.92 -10.44 -23.02
N MET A 227 12.58 -11.65 -22.53
CA MET A 227 13.55 -12.72 -22.35
C MET A 227 14.05 -13.26 -23.68
N GLY A 228 13.20 -13.38 -24.69
CA GLY A 228 13.58 -13.86 -26.02
C GLY A 228 14.60 -12.94 -26.69
N LYS A 229 14.44 -11.63 -26.55
CA LYS A 229 15.41 -10.65 -27.05
C LYS A 229 16.77 -10.75 -26.33
N LEU A 230 16.74 -10.87 -25.00
CA LEU A 230 17.94 -11.07 -24.18
C LEU A 230 18.65 -12.40 -24.53
N LEU A 231 17.90 -13.48 -24.67
CA LEU A 231 18.42 -14.80 -25.03
C LEU A 231 19.02 -14.82 -26.44
N GLY A 232 18.45 -14.07 -27.38
CA GLY A 232 19.00 -13.90 -28.73
C GLY A 232 20.36 -13.17 -28.74
N GLN A 233 20.66 -12.43 -27.68
CA GLN A 233 21.93 -11.69 -27.49
C GLN A 233 22.77 -12.25 -26.33
N PHE A 234 22.42 -13.41 -25.78
CA PHE A 234 22.91 -13.91 -24.50
C PHE A 234 24.44 -13.92 -24.40
N ASP A 235 25.12 -14.40 -25.44
CA ASP A 235 26.59 -14.51 -25.47
C ASP A 235 27.29 -13.16 -25.52
N SER A 236 26.59 -12.09 -25.91
CA SER A 236 27.11 -10.71 -25.92
C SER A 236 26.81 -9.93 -24.64
N LEU A 237 25.95 -10.47 -23.77
CA LEU A 237 25.65 -9.88 -22.47
C LEU A 237 26.80 -10.07 -21.48
N THR A 238 26.92 -9.18 -20.51
CA THR A 238 27.89 -9.37 -19.42
C THR A 238 27.48 -10.58 -18.55
N PRO A 239 28.44 -11.22 -17.85
CA PRO A 239 28.13 -12.38 -16.99
C PRO A 239 27.03 -12.12 -15.96
N ASP A 240 26.99 -10.93 -15.37
CA ASP A 240 25.97 -10.55 -14.41
C ASP A 240 24.57 -10.51 -15.05
N ILE A 241 24.46 -9.99 -16.28
CA ILE A 241 23.20 -9.94 -17.02
C ILE A 241 22.81 -11.35 -17.47
N GLN A 242 23.76 -12.17 -17.93
CA GLN A 242 23.52 -13.57 -18.26
C GLN A 242 22.93 -14.34 -17.07
N GLN A 243 23.45 -14.12 -15.85
CA GLN A 243 22.89 -14.74 -14.65
C GLN A 243 21.47 -14.25 -14.36
N LYS A 244 21.21 -12.94 -14.43
CA LYS A 244 19.86 -12.39 -14.28
C LYS A 244 18.87 -12.96 -15.29
N VAL A 245 19.30 -13.19 -16.53
CA VAL A 245 18.47 -13.83 -17.57
C VAL A 245 18.17 -15.27 -17.17
N ARG A 246 19.15 -16.06 -16.69
CA ARG A 246 18.91 -17.43 -16.20
C ARG A 246 17.94 -17.45 -15.02
N ASP A 247 18.14 -16.56 -14.04
CA ASP A 247 17.29 -16.45 -12.86
C ASP A 247 15.86 -16.04 -13.24
N GLY A 248 15.73 -15.07 -14.16
CA GLY A 248 14.45 -14.63 -14.71
C GLY A 248 13.72 -15.76 -15.43
N VAL A 249 14.40 -16.48 -16.33
CA VAL A 249 13.86 -17.65 -17.04
C VAL A 249 13.45 -18.74 -16.04
N GLY A 250 14.23 -19.01 -15.00
CA GLY A 250 13.88 -19.95 -13.94
C GLY A 250 12.65 -19.53 -13.15
N LYS A 251 12.56 -18.24 -12.78
CA LYS A 251 11.43 -17.68 -12.02
C LYS A 251 10.11 -17.82 -12.77
N ILE A 252 10.08 -17.60 -14.08
CA ILE A 252 8.85 -17.60 -14.89
C ILE A 252 8.41 -19.01 -15.32
N SER A 253 9.34 -19.97 -15.33
CA SER A 253 9.11 -21.35 -15.80
C SER A 253 8.89 -22.37 -14.69
N LYS A 254 9.20 -22.03 -13.43
CA LYS A 254 8.93 -22.90 -12.27
C LYS A 254 7.43 -23.23 -12.12
N PRO A 255 7.06 -24.32 -11.44
CA PRO A 255 5.66 -24.62 -11.08
C PRO A 255 4.95 -23.40 -10.46
N GLY A 256 3.79 -23.01 -11.02
CA GLY A 256 3.05 -21.81 -10.61
C GLY A 256 3.65 -20.48 -11.09
N GLY A 257 4.72 -20.50 -11.88
CA GLY A 257 5.26 -19.34 -12.59
C GLY A 257 4.34 -18.83 -13.69
N ASP A 258 4.63 -17.64 -14.21
CA ASP A 258 3.70 -16.91 -15.08
C ASP A 258 3.46 -17.61 -16.42
N LEU A 259 4.46 -18.33 -16.97
CA LEU A 259 4.28 -19.10 -18.21
C LEU A 259 3.30 -20.26 -18.00
N LEU A 260 3.40 -20.99 -16.89
CA LEU A 260 2.49 -22.10 -16.60
C LEU A 260 1.07 -21.60 -16.29
N LYS A 261 0.94 -20.48 -15.56
CA LYS A 261 -0.35 -19.82 -15.37
C LYS A 261 -1.01 -19.41 -16.70
N ALA A 262 -0.22 -18.92 -17.66
CA ALA A 262 -0.71 -18.58 -18.99
C ALA A 262 -1.16 -19.83 -19.76
N VAL A 263 -0.41 -20.95 -19.68
CA VAL A 263 -0.83 -22.25 -20.25
C VAL A 263 -2.15 -22.71 -19.65
N GLU A 264 -2.27 -22.68 -18.32
CA GLU A 264 -3.50 -23.06 -17.63
C GLU A 264 -4.70 -22.18 -18.03
N ALA A 265 -4.48 -20.87 -18.17
CA ALA A 265 -5.52 -19.94 -18.61
C ALA A 265 -5.96 -20.23 -20.05
N LEU A 266 -5.01 -20.43 -20.97
CA LEU A 266 -5.29 -20.74 -22.38
C LEU A 266 -6.04 -22.08 -22.51
N LYS A 267 -5.66 -23.10 -21.73
CA LYS A 267 -6.39 -24.37 -21.68
C LYS A 267 -7.77 -24.21 -21.08
N ALA A 268 -7.90 -23.49 -19.97
CA ALA A 268 -9.20 -23.25 -19.35
C ALA A 268 -10.15 -22.51 -20.30
N PHE A 269 -9.63 -21.62 -21.15
CA PHE A 269 -10.40 -20.97 -22.20
C PHE A 269 -10.74 -21.88 -23.37
N GLU A 270 -9.80 -22.74 -23.79
CA GLU A 270 -10.05 -23.77 -24.80
C GLU A 270 -11.15 -24.75 -24.36
N ASP A 271 -11.07 -25.21 -23.11
CA ASP A 271 -11.97 -26.19 -22.51
C ASP A 271 -13.30 -25.58 -22.03
N PHE A 272 -13.41 -24.24 -22.02
CA PHE A 272 -14.62 -23.56 -21.56
C PHE A 272 -15.80 -23.86 -22.50
N PRO A 273 -17.00 -24.17 -21.99
CA PRO A 273 -18.15 -24.55 -22.81
C PRO A 273 -18.79 -23.34 -23.49
N TRP A 274 -18.09 -22.72 -24.45
CA TRP A 274 -18.54 -21.51 -25.16
C TRP A 274 -19.88 -21.66 -25.87
N ASP A 275 -20.24 -22.88 -26.28
CA ASP A 275 -21.56 -23.18 -26.85
C ASP A 275 -22.70 -22.91 -25.86
N ALA A 276 -22.47 -23.01 -24.55
CA ALA A 276 -23.45 -22.69 -23.52
C ALA A 276 -23.65 -21.17 -23.33
N GLU A 277 -22.67 -20.35 -23.74
CA GLU A 277 -22.77 -18.88 -23.73
C GLU A 277 -23.52 -18.35 -24.96
N THR A 278 -23.75 -19.19 -25.98
CA THR A 278 -24.56 -18.80 -27.14
C THR A 278 -26.01 -18.55 -26.73
N PRO A 279 -26.57 -17.35 -27.00
CA PRO A 279 -28.01 -17.16 -26.87
C PRO A 279 -28.70 -18.18 -27.77
N LYS A 280 -29.47 -19.10 -27.18
CA LYS A 280 -30.34 -19.99 -27.95
C LYS A 280 -31.36 -19.11 -28.66
N THR A 281 -31.15 -18.83 -29.94
CA THR A 281 -32.19 -18.24 -30.79
C THR A 281 -33.31 -19.26 -30.87
N GLU A 282 -34.36 -19.07 -30.07
CA GLU A 282 -35.62 -19.77 -30.23
C GLU A 282 -36.16 -19.41 -31.63
N LEU A 283 -35.98 -20.31 -32.59
CA LEU A 283 -36.64 -20.20 -33.88
C LEU A 283 -38.15 -20.21 -33.62
N PRO A 284 -38.92 -19.22 -34.12
CA PRO A 284 -40.36 -19.21 -33.94
C PRO A 284 -40.94 -20.50 -34.52
N SER A 285 -41.72 -21.22 -33.71
CA SER A 285 -42.38 -22.46 -34.14
C SER A 285 -43.25 -22.20 -35.38
N PRO A 286 -43.20 -23.05 -36.42
CA PRO A 286 -44.01 -22.89 -37.62
C PRO A 286 -45.49 -22.96 -37.24
N THR A 287 -46.18 -21.83 -37.33
CA THR A 287 -47.60 -21.73 -37.02
C THR A 287 -48.41 -22.40 -38.12
N ALA A 288 -49.37 -23.21 -37.69
CA ALA A 288 -50.25 -24.02 -38.50
C ALA A 288 -51.04 -23.23 -39.57
N THR A 289 -51.24 -23.90 -40.69
CA THR A 289 -52.06 -23.53 -41.85
C THR A 289 -53.49 -23.15 -41.44
N PRO A 290 -53.99 -21.95 -41.82
CA PRO A 290 -55.42 -21.67 -41.87
C PRO A 290 -55.96 -21.93 -43.29
N ASP A 291 -57.02 -22.73 -43.33
CA ASP A 291 -57.86 -23.11 -44.47
C ASP A 291 -58.57 -21.88 -45.10
N PRO A 292 -58.59 -21.71 -46.44
CA PRO A 292 -59.17 -20.53 -47.07
C PRO A 292 -60.68 -20.67 -47.28
N SER A 293 -61.47 -19.84 -46.60
CA SER A 293 -62.79 -19.47 -47.14
C SER A 293 -63.17 -18.02 -46.85
N ARG A 294 -63.67 -17.38 -47.91
CA ARG A 294 -64.43 -16.13 -47.98
C ARG A 294 -63.68 -14.79 -47.91
N SER A 295 -63.35 -14.36 -49.12
CA SER A 295 -63.69 -13.09 -49.77
C SER A 295 -64.28 -11.94 -48.96
N ALA A 296 -63.69 -10.78 -49.30
CA ALA A 296 -64.31 -9.49 -49.58
C ALA A 296 -64.42 -8.46 -48.45
N ASP A 297 -63.70 -7.37 -48.74
CA ASP A 297 -64.16 -5.99 -48.66
C ASP A 297 -64.18 -5.26 -47.30
N ASN A 298 -63.27 -4.28 -47.24
CA ASN A 298 -63.58 -2.85 -47.26
C ASN A 298 -63.20 -1.99 -46.03
N THR A 299 -62.26 -1.08 -46.35
CA THR A 299 -62.19 0.36 -46.06
C THR A 299 -61.82 0.94 -44.67
N LYS A 300 -60.87 1.90 -44.76
CA LYS A 300 -60.67 3.17 -44.01
C LYS A 300 -60.23 3.07 -42.54
N SER A 301 -59.38 3.94 -41.98
CA SER A 301 -58.45 5.00 -42.40
C SER A 301 -57.83 5.55 -41.10
N ALA A 302 -56.63 6.17 -41.22
CA ALA A 302 -55.97 7.09 -40.26
C ALA A 302 -55.34 6.43 -39.00
N GLU A 303 -54.15 6.80 -38.50
CA GLU A 303 -53.29 7.97 -38.73
C GLU A 303 -51.83 7.72 -38.26
N LYS A 304 -50.93 8.60 -38.72
CA LYS A 304 -49.45 8.64 -38.63
C LYS A 304 -48.91 8.78 -37.19
N SER A 305 -47.67 8.44 -36.82
CA SER A 305 -46.39 8.94 -37.37
C SER A 305 -45.19 8.13 -36.86
N ALA A 306 -44.20 7.88 -37.73
CA ALA A 306 -42.81 7.63 -37.36
C ALA A 306 -41.90 8.22 -38.47
N THR A 307 -40.94 9.05 -38.08
CA THR A 307 -39.95 9.67 -38.98
C THR A 307 -38.58 9.05 -38.75
N THR A 308 -38.02 8.56 -39.85
CA THR A 308 -36.68 7.98 -40.03
C THR A 308 -35.67 9.07 -40.40
N PHE A 309 -34.44 8.98 -39.92
CA PHE A 309 -33.28 9.69 -40.47
C PHE A 309 -32.16 8.68 -40.79
N LYS A 310 -31.71 8.68 -42.06
CA LYS A 310 -30.49 8.03 -42.58
C LYS A 310 -29.76 9.04 -43.47
N GLN A 311 -28.45 9.15 -43.33
CA GLN A 311 -27.53 9.85 -44.24
C GLN A 311 -26.16 9.13 -44.17
N SER A 312 -25.69 8.50 -45.26
CA SER A 312 -24.70 8.95 -46.28
C SER A 312 -23.27 9.13 -45.70
N SER A 313 -22.16 8.73 -46.35
CA SER A 313 -21.79 8.94 -47.76
C SER A 313 -20.57 8.07 -48.16
N GLN A 314 -20.46 7.73 -49.45
CA GLN A 314 -19.28 7.21 -50.15
C GLN A 314 -18.56 8.35 -50.91
N ASN A 315 -17.22 8.33 -51.04
CA ASN A 315 -16.47 8.06 -52.29
C ASN A 315 -15.01 8.59 -52.32
N PRO A 316 -14.12 8.01 -53.17
CA PRO A 316 -12.65 8.22 -53.21
C PRO A 316 -12.16 9.01 -54.44
N ILE A 317 -10.84 9.29 -54.58
CA ILE A 317 -10.12 9.46 -55.87
C ILE A 317 -8.58 9.30 -55.72
N SER A 318 -8.00 8.87 -56.84
CA SER A 318 -6.70 8.28 -57.17
C SER A 318 -5.47 9.23 -57.31
N THR A 319 -4.31 8.57 -57.28
CA THR A 319 -2.91 8.95 -57.55
C THR A 319 -2.54 9.24 -59.03
N GLN A 320 -1.58 10.14 -59.29
CA GLN A 320 -0.52 9.97 -60.32
C GLN A 320 0.65 11.00 -60.27
N SER A 321 1.86 10.48 -59.96
CA SER A 321 3.20 10.64 -60.56
C SER A 321 3.77 11.91 -61.24
N SER A 322 4.99 12.26 -60.78
CA SER A 322 6.30 12.50 -61.49
C SER A 322 6.83 13.89 -61.96
N ARG A 323 8.06 14.15 -61.46
CA ARG A 323 9.33 14.62 -62.09
C ARG A 323 9.81 16.09 -61.99
N ASP A 324 10.95 16.22 -61.30
CA ASP A 324 12.22 16.94 -61.52
C ASP A 324 12.27 18.42 -62.00
N ILE A 325 13.06 19.24 -61.27
CA ILE A 325 14.32 19.94 -61.69
C ILE A 325 14.58 21.25 -60.90
N ALA A 326 15.83 21.40 -60.45
CA ALA A 326 16.66 22.61 -60.21
C ALA A 326 16.42 23.59 -59.04
N SER A 327 17.40 23.54 -58.12
CA SER A 327 18.21 24.64 -57.57
C SER A 327 17.88 26.09 -57.99
N SER A 328 17.56 26.93 -57.00
CA SER A 328 18.13 28.28 -56.91
C SER A 328 18.12 28.79 -55.47
N SER A 329 19.25 29.35 -55.08
CA SER A 329 19.50 30.06 -53.83
C SER A 329 18.78 31.41 -53.82
N VAL A 330 17.97 31.68 -52.80
CA VAL A 330 17.50 33.04 -52.48
C VAL A 330 17.73 33.30 -50.99
N LYS A 331 18.59 34.29 -50.74
CA LYS A 331 18.76 34.95 -49.44
C LYS A 331 17.48 35.70 -49.09
N SER A 332 16.86 35.34 -47.97
CA SER A 332 15.72 36.05 -47.41
C SER A 332 16.10 36.60 -46.05
N SER A 333 16.28 37.92 -45.99
CA SER A 333 16.36 38.72 -44.77
C SER A 333 15.01 38.69 -44.06
N SER A 334 14.92 38.08 -42.87
CA SER A 334 13.76 38.15 -42.01
C SER A 334 13.89 39.32 -41.02
N THR A 335 13.04 40.31 -41.21
CA THR A 335 12.72 41.37 -40.26
C THR A 335 11.96 40.78 -39.08
N SER A 336 12.45 41.03 -37.86
CA SER A 336 11.81 40.65 -36.61
C SER A 336 10.59 41.55 -36.36
N ALA A 337 9.39 41.06 -36.69
CA ALA A 337 8.14 41.65 -36.23
C ALA A 337 7.80 41.06 -34.86
N THR A 338 8.04 41.82 -33.80
CA THR A 338 7.64 41.52 -32.43
C THR A 338 6.13 41.71 -32.30
N SER A 339 5.35 40.64 -32.49
CA SER A 339 3.93 40.63 -32.15
C SER A 339 3.78 40.47 -30.64
N SER A 340 3.68 41.60 -29.93
CA SER A 340 3.25 41.65 -28.54
C SER A 340 1.76 41.35 -28.45
N SER A 341 1.41 40.07 -28.41
CA SER A 341 0.09 39.61 -27.96
C SER A 341 -0.09 40.06 -26.52
N ALA A 342 -0.89 41.11 -26.31
CA ALA A 342 -1.28 41.58 -25.00
C ALA A 342 -1.93 40.42 -24.24
N ALA A 343 -1.19 39.85 -23.27
CA ALA A 343 -1.68 38.80 -22.42
C ALA A 343 -2.92 39.33 -21.70
N SER A 344 -4.04 38.61 -21.81
CA SER A 344 -5.25 38.88 -21.05
C SER A 344 -4.89 38.92 -19.57
N THR A 345 -4.91 40.10 -18.97
CA THR A 345 -4.71 40.30 -17.54
C THR A 345 -5.85 39.60 -16.80
N SER A 346 -5.58 38.39 -16.32
CA SER A 346 -6.44 37.66 -15.41
C SER A 346 -6.75 38.55 -14.20
N THR A 347 -8.04 38.76 -13.93
CA THR A 347 -8.53 39.55 -12.79
C THR A 347 -8.55 38.75 -11.48
N ALA A 348 -7.99 37.54 -11.46
CA ALA A 348 -7.93 36.72 -10.26
C ALA A 348 -7.09 37.43 -9.18
N GLN A 349 -7.64 37.55 -7.97
CA GLN A 349 -6.91 38.13 -6.84
C GLN A 349 -5.68 37.26 -6.51
N PRO A 350 -4.49 37.86 -6.31
CA PRO A 350 -3.32 37.13 -5.82
C PRO A 350 -3.60 36.44 -4.49
N LEU A 351 -3.08 35.23 -4.33
CA LEU A 351 -3.12 34.46 -3.08
C LEU A 351 -1.71 34.35 -2.51
N THR A 352 -1.61 34.17 -1.20
CA THR A 352 -0.32 33.87 -0.55
C THR A 352 0.06 32.41 -0.81
N TYR A 353 1.25 32.21 -1.35
CA TYR A 353 1.87 30.90 -1.59
C TYR A 353 3.09 30.74 -0.69
N PHE A 354 3.21 29.55 -0.11
CA PHE A 354 4.41 29.04 0.50
C PHE A 354 5.16 28.15 -0.50
N ILE A 355 6.45 28.42 -0.64
CA ILE A 355 7.34 27.74 -1.57
C ILE A 355 8.51 27.21 -0.75
N ALA A 356 8.86 25.93 -0.92
CA ALA A 356 10.06 25.37 -0.33
C ALA A 356 10.95 24.74 -1.40
N THR A 357 12.27 24.86 -1.22
CA THR A 357 13.27 24.21 -2.08
C THR A 357 13.49 22.76 -1.67
N LYS A 358 14.14 21.98 -2.54
CA LYS A 358 14.70 20.66 -2.22
C LYS A 358 15.87 20.77 -1.24
N TRP A 359 16.16 19.68 -0.55
CA TRP A 359 17.24 19.64 0.45
C TRP A 359 18.60 19.91 -0.21
N ASP A 360 19.46 20.67 0.48
CA ASP A 360 20.78 21.11 0.02
C ASP A 360 20.77 21.95 -1.28
N ASN A 361 19.64 22.60 -1.61
CA ASN A 361 19.61 23.54 -2.73
C ASN A 361 20.55 24.74 -2.45
N PRO A 362 21.40 25.16 -3.41
CA PRO A 362 22.31 26.27 -3.20
C PRO A 362 21.59 27.58 -2.90
N ILE A 363 22.03 28.27 -1.85
CA ILE A 363 21.45 29.57 -1.45
C ILE A 363 21.50 30.62 -2.57
N ALA A 364 22.52 30.59 -3.43
CA ALA A 364 22.64 31.47 -4.58
C ALA A 364 21.52 31.23 -5.61
N THR A 365 21.20 29.96 -5.88
CA THR A 365 20.10 29.56 -6.77
C THR A 365 18.75 30.00 -6.21
N PHE A 366 18.56 29.84 -4.90
CA PHE A 366 17.35 30.31 -4.22
C PHE A 366 17.20 31.84 -4.29
N ASN A 367 18.26 32.59 -4.00
CA ASN A 367 18.24 34.06 -4.07
C ASN A 367 17.96 34.56 -5.48
N GLN A 368 18.55 33.93 -6.51
CA GLN A 368 18.25 34.24 -7.90
C GLN A 368 16.76 34.01 -8.21
N PHE A 369 16.20 32.87 -7.77
CA PHE A 369 14.79 32.56 -7.94
C PHE A 369 13.87 33.59 -7.29
N VAL A 370 14.15 33.99 -6.05
CA VAL A 370 13.38 35.02 -5.33
C VAL A 370 13.38 36.34 -6.12
N GLN A 371 14.54 36.74 -6.64
CA GLN A 371 14.66 37.96 -7.47
C GLN A 371 13.91 37.83 -8.80
N GLU A 372 14.02 36.69 -9.48
CA GLU A 372 13.33 36.45 -10.76
C GLU A 372 11.81 36.35 -10.63
N LEU A 373 11.31 35.85 -9.49
CA LEU A 373 9.89 35.61 -9.28
C LEU A 373 9.11 36.92 -9.13
N ASP A 374 9.57 37.81 -8.26
CA ASP A 374 8.84 39.04 -7.90
C ASP A 374 9.76 40.18 -7.43
N GLY A 375 11.07 40.10 -7.69
CA GLY A 375 12.04 41.08 -7.20
C GLY A 375 12.31 41.01 -5.70
N GLY A 376 11.94 39.90 -5.04
CA GLY A 376 12.09 39.74 -3.59
C GLY A 376 11.01 40.45 -2.77
N ALA A 377 9.79 40.56 -3.31
CA ALA A 377 8.67 41.25 -2.65
C ALA A 377 8.12 40.48 -1.43
N GLY A 378 8.31 39.17 -1.38
CA GLY A 378 7.87 38.27 -0.32
C GLY A 378 8.86 38.11 0.84
N LYS A 379 8.56 37.16 1.73
CA LYS A 379 9.38 36.81 2.90
C LYS A 379 10.19 35.56 2.63
N ALA A 380 11.51 35.70 2.57
CA ALA A 380 12.45 34.59 2.42
C ALA A 380 13.01 34.13 3.78
N ASP A 381 13.10 32.82 3.97
CA ASP A 381 13.89 32.18 5.02
C ASP A 381 14.93 31.27 4.35
N ALA A 382 16.19 31.67 4.42
CA ALA A 382 17.30 31.04 3.72
C ALA A 382 18.15 30.21 4.68
N GLN A 383 17.60 29.11 5.19
CA GLN A 383 18.38 28.17 6.01
C GLN A 383 19.36 27.40 5.13
N GLU A 384 20.40 26.84 5.76
CA GLU A 384 21.51 26.17 5.07
C GLU A 384 21.04 25.05 4.14
N HIS A 385 20.15 24.18 4.62
CA HIS A 385 19.72 22.97 3.91
C HIS A 385 18.35 23.09 3.24
N ARG A 386 17.48 23.97 3.74
CA ARG A 386 16.13 24.19 3.20
C ARG A 386 15.85 25.68 3.18
N GLN A 387 15.42 26.16 2.02
CA GLN A 387 14.99 27.54 1.89
C GLN A 387 13.49 27.58 1.66
N THR A 388 12.84 28.58 2.24
CA THR A 388 11.41 28.81 2.05
C THR A 388 11.14 30.25 1.63
N TYR A 389 10.11 30.44 0.82
CA TYR A 389 9.68 31.74 0.36
C TYR A 389 8.16 31.86 0.43
N THR A 390 7.67 32.92 1.06
CA THR A 390 6.24 33.21 1.13
C THR A 390 5.95 34.49 0.35
N THR A 391 5.13 34.42 -0.69
CA THR A 391 4.81 35.57 -1.54
C THR A 391 3.41 35.50 -2.13
N SER A 392 2.92 36.61 -2.70
CA SER A 392 1.61 36.72 -3.36
C SER A 392 1.71 36.43 -4.86
N LEU A 393 1.02 35.38 -5.34
CA LEU A 393 1.01 34.99 -6.75
C LEU A 393 -0.43 34.77 -7.23
N ASN A 394 -0.66 34.89 -8.54
CA ASN A 394 -1.86 34.32 -9.13
C ASN A 394 -1.69 32.81 -9.35
N ALA A 395 -2.81 32.08 -9.47
CA ALA A 395 -2.79 30.62 -9.60
C ALA A 395 -1.95 30.13 -10.79
N SER A 396 -2.10 30.78 -11.96
CA SER A 396 -1.35 30.42 -13.17
C SER A 396 0.17 30.58 -13.01
N GLN A 397 0.62 31.60 -12.28
CA GLN A 397 2.04 31.77 -11.97
C GLN A 397 2.52 30.61 -11.11
N ALA A 398 1.82 30.32 -10.01
CA ALA A 398 2.19 29.26 -9.07
C ALA A 398 2.26 27.87 -9.73
N GLU A 399 1.25 27.52 -10.55
CA GLU A 399 1.20 26.24 -11.28
C GLU A 399 2.41 26.03 -12.20
N SER A 400 2.94 27.10 -12.78
CA SER A 400 4.11 27.03 -13.67
C SER A 400 5.45 26.90 -12.95
N LEU A 401 5.51 27.20 -11.64
CA LEU A 401 6.79 27.33 -10.92
C LEU A 401 7.55 26.01 -10.81
N GLN A 402 6.89 24.91 -10.45
CA GLN A 402 7.58 23.63 -10.29
C GLN A 402 8.13 23.09 -11.62
N ALA A 403 7.43 23.33 -12.73
CA ALA A 403 7.92 22.99 -14.07
C ALA A 403 9.12 23.87 -14.48
N LYS A 404 9.08 25.16 -14.15
CA LYS A 404 10.15 26.12 -14.46
C LYS A 404 11.39 25.94 -13.57
N TYR A 405 11.20 25.58 -12.31
CA TYR A 405 12.24 25.51 -11.28
C TYR A 405 12.26 24.11 -10.62
N PRO A 406 12.94 23.12 -11.22
CA PRO A 406 12.96 21.73 -10.73
C PRO A 406 13.57 21.52 -9.34
N PHE A 407 14.25 22.53 -8.78
CA PHE A 407 14.78 22.50 -7.42
C PHE A 407 13.72 22.86 -6.36
N LEU A 408 12.51 23.28 -6.76
CA LEU A 408 11.41 23.47 -5.82
C LEU A 408 10.88 22.09 -5.37
N LEU A 409 10.65 21.95 -4.07
CA LEU A 409 10.02 20.77 -3.48
C LEU A 409 8.50 20.92 -3.55
N VAL A 410 7.97 22.02 -3.03
CA VAL A 410 6.52 22.28 -2.97
C VAL A 410 6.23 23.75 -3.24
N VAL A 411 5.14 23.99 -3.95
CA VAL A 411 4.50 25.30 -4.12
C VAL A 411 3.04 25.10 -3.74
N TYR A 412 2.63 25.63 -2.59
CA TYR A 412 1.24 25.49 -2.16
C TYR A 412 0.69 26.80 -1.63
N THR A 413 -0.59 27.01 -1.82
CA THR A 413 -1.30 28.13 -1.20
C THR A 413 -2.10 27.58 -0.04
N ASP A 414 -2.00 28.25 1.09
CA ASP A 414 -2.89 27.97 2.20
C ASP A 414 -4.20 28.70 1.95
N LYS A 415 -5.05 28.09 1.12
CA LYS A 415 -6.45 28.49 1.03
C LYS A 415 -7.07 28.09 2.35
N GLY A 416 -6.92 28.94 3.37
CA GLY A 416 -7.40 28.68 4.73
C GLY A 416 -8.81 28.11 4.68
N GLN A 417 -8.93 26.79 4.75
CA GLN A 417 -10.21 26.10 4.74
C GLN A 417 -10.79 26.22 6.14
N VAL A 418 -11.04 27.44 6.59
CA VAL A 418 -11.76 27.65 7.85
C VAL A 418 -13.23 27.31 7.66
N GLY A 419 -13.72 27.28 6.41
CA GLY A 419 -15.01 26.70 6.06
C GLY A 419 -15.15 25.21 6.39
N ASP A 420 -14.02 24.49 6.52
CA ASP A 420 -13.97 23.07 6.91
C ASP A 420 -13.31 22.88 8.28
N VAL A 421 -13.12 23.98 9.04
CA VAL A 421 -12.99 23.90 10.49
C VAL A 421 -14.41 23.71 10.98
N GLY A 422 -14.91 22.48 10.88
CA GLY A 422 -16.13 22.10 11.55
C GLY A 422 -16.01 22.59 13.00
N LEU A 423 -16.91 23.46 13.43
CA LEU A 423 -16.99 23.83 14.84
C LEU A 423 -17.30 22.61 15.73
N GLY A 424 -17.70 21.48 15.13
CA GLY A 424 -17.68 20.18 15.79
C GLY A 424 -16.28 19.60 15.65
N ASP A 425 -15.66 19.26 16.78
CA ASP A 425 -14.36 18.59 16.89
C ASP A 425 -14.05 17.79 15.62
N ASP A 426 -13.29 18.39 14.70
CA ASP A 426 -12.80 17.72 13.50
C ASP A 426 -12.16 16.45 14.05
N LYS A 427 -12.82 15.32 13.82
CA LYS A 427 -12.41 14.03 14.36
C LYS A 427 -11.08 13.74 13.71
N GLU A 428 -10.00 14.19 14.33
CA GLU A 428 -8.68 13.83 13.87
C GLU A 428 -8.67 12.31 13.87
N ILE A 429 -8.53 11.78 12.66
CA ILE A 429 -8.90 10.41 12.29
C ILE A 429 -8.10 9.36 13.07
N PHE A 430 -7.06 9.83 13.74
CA PHE A 430 -6.06 9.05 14.44
C PHE A 430 -6.11 9.21 15.96
N HIS A 431 -6.99 10.07 16.50
CA HIS A 431 -7.24 10.06 17.95
C HIS A 431 -7.76 8.69 18.34
N ALA A 432 -7.21 8.17 19.44
CA ALA A 432 -7.77 6.97 20.02
C ALA A 432 -9.22 7.21 20.45
N ILE A 433 -10.08 6.23 20.19
CA ILE A 433 -11.52 6.38 20.43
C ILE A 433 -11.74 6.39 21.95
N PRO A 434 -12.27 7.49 22.54
CA PRO A 434 -12.51 7.56 23.96
C PRO A 434 -13.54 6.51 24.37
N ARG A 435 -13.18 5.63 25.31
CA ARG A 435 -14.14 4.67 25.87
C ARG A 435 -14.91 5.33 27.01
N GLN A 436 -16.25 5.23 27.03
CA GLN A 436 -17.02 5.42 28.27
C GLN A 436 -16.60 4.32 29.25
N ARG A 437 -15.81 4.66 30.29
CA ARG A 437 -15.27 3.69 31.26
C ARG A 437 -16.10 3.58 32.54
N ARG A 438 -16.22 2.34 33.04
CA ARG A 438 -16.30 1.98 34.47
C ARG A 438 -14.86 1.92 35.03
N ASN A 439 -14.67 2.43 36.25
CA ASN A 439 -13.35 2.64 36.87
C ASN A 439 -12.69 1.35 37.39
N GLU A 440 -11.41 1.13 37.07
CA GLU A 440 -10.51 0.19 37.75
C GLU A 440 -9.17 0.87 38.04
N ILE A 441 -8.60 0.60 39.22
CA ILE A 441 -7.38 1.21 39.78
C ILE A 441 -6.25 0.18 39.71
N ILE A 442 -5.06 0.56 39.22
CA ILE A 442 -3.84 -0.28 39.18
C ILE A 442 -2.74 0.37 40.03
N ALA A 443 -2.00 -0.44 40.81
CA ALA A 443 -0.92 -0.02 41.71
C ALA A 443 0.48 -0.32 41.12
N SER A 444 1.50 0.51 41.44
CA SER A 444 2.90 0.35 41.00
C SER A 444 3.86 0.09 42.17
N GLY A 445 4.98 -0.61 41.90
CA GLY A 445 6.12 -0.79 42.80
C GLY A 445 7.43 -0.77 42.00
N SER A 446 8.52 -0.25 42.57
CA SER A 446 9.79 0.02 41.89
C SER A 446 11.02 -0.39 42.73
N ASP A 447 12.00 -1.04 42.10
CA ASP A 447 13.37 -1.23 42.60
C ASP A 447 14.37 -0.91 41.47
N VAL A 448 15.49 -0.23 41.81
CA VAL A 448 16.44 0.40 40.86
C VAL A 448 17.85 -0.17 41.05
N LEU A 449 18.53 -0.52 39.94
CA LEU A 449 19.96 -0.85 39.90
C LEU A 449 20.70 0.07 38.91
N HIS A 450 21.89 0.54 39.31
CA HIS A 450 22.82 1.34 38.51
C HIS A 450 23.85 0.45 37.80
N ALA A 451 24.27 0.82 36.58
CA ALA A 451 25.40 0.24 35.88
C ALA A 451 26.24 1.31 35.17
N GLU A 452 27.57 1.22 35.30
CA GLU A 452 28.57 2.03 34.60
C GLU A 452 28.99 1.39 33.28
N GLU A 453 29.21 2.20 32.23
CA GLU A 453 29.71 1.78 30.93
C GLU A 453 31.25 1.65 30.90
N LYS A 454 31.74 0.45 30.57
CA LYS A 454 33.06 0.24 29.96
C LYS A 454 32.90 -0.63 28.72
N SER A 455 33.15 -0.03 27.55
CA SER A 455 33.17 -0.71 26.27
C SER A 455 34.37 -1.66 26.20
N SER A 456 34.10 -2.97 26.19
CA SER A 456 35.01 -3.99 25.69
C SER A 456 34.21 -4.89 24.75
N ASP A 457 34.71 -5.12 23.53
CA ASP A 457 34.07 -5.85 22.42
C ASP A 457 33.83 -7.35 22.66
N LYS A 458 33.71 -7.79 23.92
CA LYS A 458 33.20 -9.12 24.25
C LYS A 458 31.69 -9.02 24.35
N LEU A 459 30.99 -9.58 23.37
CA LEU A 459 29.56 -9.88 23.42
C LEU A 459 29.25 -10.56 24.77
N SER A 460 28.70 -9.80 25.71
CA SER A 460 28.24 -10.36 26.97
C SER A 460 26.95 -11.13 26.67
N PRO A 461 26.84 -12.41 27.06
CA PRO A 461 25.61 -13.18 26.87
C PRO A 461 24.44 -12.42 27.48
N ARG A 462 23.37 -12.23 26.71
CA ARG A 462 22.21 -11.45 27.15
C ARG A 462 21.42 -12.19 28.21
N GLN A 463 20.88 -11.41 29.15
CA GLN A 463 20.10 -11.93 30.26
C GLN A 463 18.61 -11.74 29.96
N LEU A 464 17.87 -12.85 29.91
CA LEU A 464 16.41 -12.78 29.96
C LEU A 464 15.98 -12.16 31.29
N LEU A 465 15.10 -11.15 31.21
CA LEU A 465 14.45 -10.63 32.40
C LEU A 465 13.44 -11.66 32.94
N PRO A 466 13.15 -11.66 34.25
CA PRO A 466 12.10 -12.49 34.80
C PRO A 466 10.77 -12.26 34.05
N GLU A 467 10.04 -13.35 33.81
CA GLU A 467 8.71 -13.27 33.22
C GLU A 467 7.80 -12.38 34.08
N ASP A 468 7.06 -11.47 33.42
CA ASP A 468 6.06 -10.64 34.09
C ASP A 468 4.66 -11.25 33.91
N PRO A 469 4.13 -11.97 34.92
CA PRO A 469 2.79 -12.55 34.85
C PRO A 469 1.69 -11.49 34.86
N ASN A 470 1.99 -10.27 35.32
CA ASN A 470 1.06 -9.15 35.40
C ASN A 470 1.14 -8.21 34.21
N ALA A 471 2.00 -8.53 33.22
CA ALA A 471 2.10 -7.76 32.00
C ALA A 471 0.72 -7.60 31.33
N PRO A 472 0.41 -6.42 30.77
CA PRO A 472 -0.85 -6.21 30.10
C PRO A 472 -0.99 -7.11 28.87
N TYR A 473 -2.23 -7.41 28.48
CA TYR A 473 -2.51 -8.40 27.43
C TYR A 473 -1.75 -8.10 26.11
N TRP A 474 -1.58 -6.82 25.75
CA TRP A 474 -0.92 -6.42 24.51
C TRP A 474 0.57 -6.80 24.50
N LYS A 475 1.24 -6.77 25.66
CA LYS A 475 2.62 -7.28 25.80
C LYS A 475 2.66 -8.81 25.72
N LYS A 476 1.73 -9.48 26.41
CA LYS A 476 1.62 -10.96 26.36
C LYS A 476 1.37 -11.45 24.93
N MET A 477 0.50 -10.77 24.19
CA MET A 477 0.15 -11.12 22.81
C MET A 477 1.38 -11.09 21.91
N ILE A 478 2.16 -10.02 21.91
CA ILE A 478 3.36 -9.96 21.07
C ILE A 478 4.49 -10.85 21.58
N SER A 479 4.41 -11.43 22.78
CA SER A 479 5.42 -12.37 23.31
C SER A 479 5.03 -13.83 23.14
N SER A 480 3.91 -14.12 22.49
CA SER A 480 3.34 -15.45 22.41
C SER A 480 3.48 -16.04 21.01
N PRO A 481 4.09 -17.24 20.87
CA PRO A 481 4.14 -17.91 19.58
C PRO A 481 2.75 -18.37 19.15
N PHE A 482 2.61 -18.70 17.87
CA PHE A 482 1.38 -19.28 17.33
C PHE A 482 0.95 -20.54 18.11
N ARG A 483 -0.34 -20.60 18.44
CA ARG A 483 -0.94 -21.81 19.02
C ARG A 483 -1.59 -22.61 17.91
N GLN A 484 -1.23 -23.89 17.81
CA GLN A 484 -1.98 -24.81 16.97
C GLN A 484 -3.47 -24.76 17.35
N PRO A 485 -4.39 -24.83 16.37
CA PRO A 485 -5.81 -24.83 16.64
C PRO A 485 -6.19 -25.87 17.70
N PRO A 486 -7.12 -25.55 18.63
CA PRO A 486 -7.91 -24.33 18.69
C PRO A 486 -7.15 -23.13 19.28
N LEU A 487 -7.32 -21.96 18.65
CA LEU A 487 -6.80 -20.69 19.14
C LEU A 487 -7.35 -20.44 20.54
N GLN A 488 -6.44 -20.33 21.51
CA GLN A 488 -6.79 -19.93 22.86
C GLN A 488 -6.91 -18.41 22.93
N PRO A 489 -7.82 -17.87 23.77
CA PRO A 489 -7.90 -16.43 23.96
C PRO A 489 -6.55 -15.89 24.47
N PRO A 490 -6.13 -14.68 24.07
CA PRO A 490 -4.88 -14.06 24.52
C PRO A 490 -4.80 -13.83 26.03
N SER A 491 -5.90 -13.99 26.78
CA SER A 491 -5.83 -14.11 28.23
C SER A 491 -5.01 -15.31 28.72
N MET A 492 -4.85 -16.33 27.86
CA MET A 492 -4.03 -17.51 28.12
C MET A 492 -2.62 -17.40 27.50
N ASP A 493 -2.29 -16.31 26.81
CA ASP A 493 -0.95 -16.07 26.26
C ASP A 493 0.10 -16.12 27.39
N PRO A 494 1.28 -16.74 27.18
CA PRO A 494 2.34 -16.77 28.19
C PRO A 494 2.66 -15.38 28.73
N PRO A 495 3.21 -15.31 29.96
CA PRO A 495 3.76 -14.08 30.50
C PRO A 495 4.68 -13.37 29.51
N TYR A 496 4.69 -12.04 29.57
CA TYR A 496 5.59 -11.26 28.73
C TYR A 496 7.04 -11.57 29.09
N LEU A 497 7.85 -11.84 28.08
CA LEU A 497 9.27 -12.08 28.21
C LEU A 497 10.03 -11.10 27.31
N VAL A 498 11.20 -10.66 27.76
CA VAL A 498 12.14 -9.80 27.04
C VAL A 498 13.56 -10.07 27.52
N ASP A 499 14.53 -9.75 26.68
CA ASP A 499 15.92 -9.63 27.11
C ASP A 499 16.20 -8.24 27.74
N ASP A 500 17.37 -8.12 28.35
CA ASP A 500 17.84 -6.91 29.01
C ASP A 500 18.34 -5.80 28.06
N SER A 501 18.27 -5.99 26.74
CA SER A 501 18.75 -5.00 25.77
C SER A 501 17.90 -3.73 25.75
N GLY A 502 16.59 -3.87 25.91
CA GLY A 502 15.62 -2.77 25.95
C GLY A 502 15.72 -1.75 24.80
N GLY A 503 16.30 -2.11 23.66
CA GLY A 503 16.53 -1.18 22.53
C GLY A 503 17.66 -0.15 22.74
N GLU A 504 18.59 -0.41 23.67
CA GLU A 504 19.76 0.44 23.92
C GLU A 504 20.51 0.80 22.62
N GLY A 505 20.92 2.06 22.49
CA GLY A 505 21.66 2.59 21.33
C GLY A 505 20.80 2.96 20.11
N VAL A 506 19.50 2.62 20.13
CA VAL A 506 18.53 3.05 19.13
C VAL A 506 17.83 4.32 19.59
N THR A 507 17.50 5.22 18.67
CA THR A 507 16.59 6.35 18.96
C THR A 507 15.28 6.16 18.24
N ILE A 508 14.18 6.31 18.99
CA ILE A 508 12.82 6.36 18.45
C ILE A 508 12.40 7.83 18.35
N TYR A 509 12.09 8.25 17.13
CA TYR A 509 11.55 9.58 16.83
C TYR A 509 10.03 9.48 16.84
N VAL A 510 9.36 10.17 17.76
CA VAL A 510 7.89 10.15 17.86
C VAL A 510 7.36 11.50 17.41
N LEU A 511 6.67 11.52 16.27
CA LEU A 511 6.08 12.74 15.68
C LEU A 511 4.59 12.74 15.99
N ASP A 512 4.16 13.63 16.89
CA ASP A 512 2.79 13.63 17.40
C ASP A 512 2.34 15.04 17.86
N ASP A 513 1.24 15.14 18.61
CA ASP A 513 0.61 16.40 19.00
C ASP A 513 1.15 17.07 20.27
N GLY A 514 1.95 16.36 21.07
CA GLY A 514 2.60 16.92 22.25
C GLY A 514 2.94 15.86 23.31
N PHE A 515 3.76 16.28 24.28
CA PHE A 515 4.35 15.38 25.26
C PHE A 515 4.35 16.00 26.67
N ASP A 516 3.86 15.24 27.64
CA ASP A 516 4.03 15.52 29.06
C ASP A 516 5.35 14.89 29.54
N LEU A 517 6.41 15.69 29.47
CA LEU A 517 7.76 15.28 29.88
C LEU A 517 7.89 15.02 31.40
N SER A 518 6.86 15.34 32.19
CA SER A 518 6.82 14.98 33.62
C SER A 518 6.39 13.53 33.86
N GLN A 519 5.93 12.81 32.82
CA GLN A 519 5.62 11.39 32.94
C GLN A 519 6.86 10.59 33.33
N PRO A 520 6.78 9.74 34.39
CA PRO A 520 7.91 8.91 34.81
C PRO A 520 8.46 7.99 33.72
N ASP A 521 7.63 7.58 32.76
CA ASP A 521 8.06 6.80 31.60
C ASP A 521 8.98 7.56 30.65
N LEU A 522 8.93 8.90 30.64
CA LEU A 522 9.76 9.77 29.81
C LEU A 522 10.97 10.32 30.57
N ASP A 523 11.28 9.76 31.73
CA ASP A 523 12.49 10.06 32.49
C ASP A 523 13.77 9.78 31.68
N ASN A 524 14.75 10.66 31.83
CA ASN A 524 16.01 10.66 31.08
C ASN A 524 17.24 10.23 31.91
N SER A 525 17.04 9.65 33.10
CA SER A 525 18.16 9.27 33.98
C SER A 525 19.07 8.15 33.43
N GLN A 526 18.60 7.33 32.49
CA GLN A 526 19.32 6.16 31.96
C GLN A 526 19.51 6.17 30.43
N ARG A 527 19.05 7.23 29.76
CA ARG A 527 18.99 7.36 28.29
C ARG A 527 18.72 8.81 27.90
N THR A 528 18.84 9.16 26.64
CA THR A 528 18.42 10.49 26.18
C THR A 528 16.93 10.55 25.88
N VAL A 529 16.28 11.61 26.37
CA VAL A 529 14.92 12.00 25.98
C VAL A 529 15.00 13.47 25.58
N GLU A 530 14.92 13.72 24.28
CA GLU A 530 14.99 15.04 23.67
C GLU A 530 13.63 15.44 23.10
N SER A 531 13.43 16.74 22.90
CA SER A 531 12.17 17.25 22.36
C SER A 531 12.36 18.42 21.43
N PHE A 532 11.51 18.49 20.41
CA PHE A 532 11.40 19.60 19.48
C PHE A 532 9.92 19.91 19.27
N PHE A 533 9.58 21.19 19.11
CA PHE A 533 8.23 21.60 18.77
C PHE A 533 8.28 22.72 17.75
N VAL A 534 7.33 22.71 16.82
CA VAL A 534 7.22 23.74 15.78
C VAL A 534 6.81 25.09 16.36
N SER A 535 7.27 26.16 15.71
CA SER A 535 6.82 27.50 16.04
C SER A 535 5.36 27.69 15.60
N ASN A 536 4.66 28.61 16.24
CA ASN A 536 3.29 28.95 15.84
C ASN A 536 3.22 29.55 14.42
N ASP A 537 4.28 30.23 13.97
CA ASP A 537 4.41 30.76 12.61
C ASP A 537 4.47 29.66 11.54
N ASP A 538 4.81 28.43 11.93
CA ASP A 538 4.85 27.26 11.04
C ASP A 538 3.60 26.40 11.17
N ALA A 539 3.01 26.36 12.37
CA ALA A 539 1.84 25.56 12.69
C ALA A 539 0.51 26.22 12.32
N PHE A 540 0.50 27.54 12.14
CA PHE A 540 -0.69 28.31 11.75
C PHE A 540 -0.37 29.24 10.59
N THR A 541 -1.38 29.50 9.77
CA THR A 541 -1.30 30.51 8.73
C THR A 541 -1.50 31.90 9.31
N GLU A 542 -1.00 32.92 8.62
CA GLU A 542 -1.25 34.32 9.00
C GLU A 542 -2.76 34.64 9.02
N ALA A 543 -3.55 34.01 8.16
CA ALA A 543 -4.99 34.20 8.08
C ALA A 543 -5.79 33.39 9.12
N TYR A 544 -5.20 32.35 9.71
CA TYR A 544 -5.91 31.34 10.50
C TYR A 544 -6.78 31.95 11.61
N MET A 545 -6.20 32.80 12.45
CA MET A 545 -6.94 33.43 13.55
C MET A 545 -7.95 34.48 13.05
N ALA A 546 -7.63 35.20 11.98
CA ALA A 546 -8.56 36.14 11.38
C ALA A 546 -9.81 35.41 10.87
N ASP A 547 -9.62 34.24 10.28
CA ASP A 547 -10.71 33.43 9.78
C ASP A 547 -11.52 32.79 10.92
N ILE A 548 -10.89 32.22 11.95
CA ILE A 548 -11.60 31.71 13.13
C ILE A 548 -12.47 32.80 13.77
N ARG A 549 -11.98 34.03 13.86
CA ARG A 549 -12.73 35.18 14.39
C ARG A 549 -13.96 35.52 13.53
N LYS A 550 -13.90 35.35 12.20
CA LYS A 550 -15.08 35.54 11.31
C LYS A 550 -16.24 34.58 11.64
N PHE A 551 -15.96 33.43 12.26
CA PHE A 551 -16.99 32.49 12.75
C PHE A 551 -17.52 32.83 14.16
N GLY A 552 -17.36 34.08 14.61
CA GLY A 552 -17.89 34.57 15.88
C GLY A 552 -17.08 34.14 17.10
N ARG A 553 -15.78 33.89 16.92
CA ARG A 553 -14.82 33.56 18.00
C ARG A 553 -13.84 34.72 18.18
N ASN A 554 -14.35 35.89 18.59
CA ASN A 554 -13.56 37.13 18.65
C ASN A 554 -12.36 37.04 19.60
N ASP A 555 -12.47 36.24 20.66
CA ASP A 555 -11.43 36.04 21.67
C ASP A 555 -10.47 34.88 21.35
N ALA A 556 -10.62 34.27 20.16
CA ALA A 556 -9.71 33.21 19.74
C ALA A 556 -8.29 33.73 19.58
N HIS A 557 -7.34 32.96 20.11
CA HIS A 557 -5.92 33.26 20.05
C HIS A 557 -5.09 31.98 19.97
N VAL A 558 -3.91 32.11 19.37
CA VAL A 558 -2.91 31.05 19.37
C VAL A 558 -2.29 30.97 20.78
N VAL A 559 -2.12 29.76 21.30
CA VAL A 559 -1.43 29.53 22.57
C VAL A 559 0.07 29.50 22.31
N ASP A 560 0.87 30.04 23.23
CA ASP A 560 2.33 30.06 23.11
C ASP A 560 2.88 28.65 22.82
N ALA A 561 3.80 28.56 21.86
CA ALA A 561 4.35 27.28 21.43
C ALA A 561 5.07 26.60 22.61
N HIS A 562 4.63 25.40 22.97
CA HIS A 562 5.22 24.58 24.03
C HIS A 562 5.09 23.10 23.70
N ILE A 563 5.97 22.27 24.28
CA ILE A 563 5.98 20.81 24.05
C ILE A 563 4.77 20.08 24.66
N GLY A 564 4.18 20.64 25.72
CA GLY A 564 3.11 20.02 26.51
C GLY A 564 1.96 19.40 25.69
N ALA A 565 1.49 18.25 26.16
CA ALA A 565 0.39 17.49 25.58
C ALA A 565 -0.95 18.07 26.02
N HIS A 566 -1.88 18.25 25.06
CA HIS A 566 -3.25 18.61 25.37
C HIS A 566 -4.07 17.38 25.81
N ASP A 567 -4.10 16.36 24.96
CA ASP A 567 -4.90 15.15 25.15
C ASP A 567 -4.09 13.94 25.65
N GLY A 568 -2.76 14.04 25.59
CA GLY A 568 -1.82 12.99 25.97
C GLY A 568 -1.54 11.93 24.90
N HIS A 569 -2.01 12.11 23.66
CA HIS A 569 -1.81 11.13 22.60
C HIS A 569 -0.32 10.89 22.32
N GLY A 570 0.46 11.93 22.04
CA GLY A 570 1.91 11.79 21.83
C GLY A 570 2.67 11.20 23.03
N THR A 571 2.29 11.61 24.25
CA THR A 571 2.84 11.07 25.50
C THR A 571 2.62 9.56 25.59
N LYS A 572 1.43 9.11 25.22
CA LYS A 572 1.07 7.70 25.21
C LYS A 572 1.87 6.92 24.18
N MET A 573 2.04 7.46 22.97
CA MET A 573 2.82 6.80 21.91
C MET A 573 4.28 6.62 22.33
N ALA A 574 4.88 7.68 22.90
CA ALA A 574 6.23 7.63 23.43
C ALA A 574 6.37 6.60 24.57
N THR A 575 5.38 6.55 25.47
CA THR A 575 5.34 5.60 26.59
C THR A 575 5.21 4.14 26.13
N ILE A 576 4.39 3.85 25.11
CA ILE A 576 4.26 2.50 24.56
C ILE A 576 5.55 2.07 23.85
N ALA A 577 6.09 2.92 22.98
CA ALA A 577 7.25 2.58 22.17
C ALA A 577 8.49 2.39 23.04
N GLY A 578 8.77 3.37 23.90
CA GLY A 578 9.96 3.38 24.73
C GLY A 578 9.74 4.02 26.08
N GLY A 579 8.60 3.88 26.76
CA GLY A 579 8.50 4.27 28.17
C GLY A 579 9.47 3.47 29.05
N LYS A 580 10.12 4.11 30.03
CA LYS A 580 11.09 3.47 30.93
C LYS A 580 10.48 2.30 31.71
N LEU A 581 9.21 2.43 32.12
CA LEU A 581 8.51 1.47 32.96
C LEU A 581 7.59 0.57 32.11
N HIS A 582 6.88 1.16 31.15
CA HIS A 582 5.82 0.49 30.41
C HIS A 582 6.17 0.22 28.94
N GLY A 583 7.26 0.77 28.41
CA GLY A 583 7.62 0.63 27.01
C GLY A 583 8.05 -0.77 26.60
N LEU A 584 8.15 -0.98 25.29
CA LEU A 584 8.77 -2.18 24.72
C LEU A 584 10.30 -2.05 24.60
N ALA A 585 10.79 -0.84 24.38
CA ALA A 585 12.21 -0.51 24.34
C ALA A 585 12.57 0.50 25.45
N PRO A 586 12.56 0.09 26.74
CA PRO A 586 12.75 1.00 27.88
C PRO A 586 14.16 1.62 27.97
N LYS A 587 15.13 1.13 27.20
CA LYS A 587 16.50 1.67 27.10
C LYS A 587 16.77 2.40 25.77
N ALA A 588 15.81 2.42 24.84
CA ALA A 588 15.95 3.24 23.63
C ALA A 588 15.88 4.72 24.00
N ASN A 589 16.69 5.52 23.31
CA ASN A 589 16.59 6.97 23.37
C ASN A 589 15.28 7.43 22.69
N LEU A 590 14.73 8.56 23.13
CA LEU A 590 13.54 9.16 22.55
C LEU A 590 13.84 10.56 22.02
N TYR A 591 13.31 10.89 20.85
CA TYR A 591 13.23 12.27 20.37
C TYR A 591 11.79 12.59 19.98
N LEU A 592 11.17 13.46 20.76
CA LEU A 592 9.75 13.77 20.73
C LEU A 592 9.50 15.04 19.92
N PHE A 593 8.79 14.93 18.80
CA PHE A 593 8.50 16.03 17.88
C PHE A 593 7.03 16.41 17.96
N LYS A 594 6.72 17.59 18.48
CA LYS A 594 5.37 18.16 18.42
C LYS A 594 5.19 18.86 17.07
N ILE A 595 4.26 18.34 16.28
CA ILE A 595 4.07 18.74 14.87
C ILE A 595 2.85 19.66 14.66
N LYS A 596 2.10 19.95 15.73
CA LYS A 596 0.88 20.78 15.70
C LYS A 596 0.99 21.94 16.68
N GLY A 597 0.37 23.06 16.33
CA GLY A 597 0.19 24.21 17.21
C GLY A 597 -1.05 24.07 18.07
N HIS A 598 -1.16 24.88 19.13
CA HIS A 598 -2.33 24.96 19.99
C HIS A 598 -3.02 26.32 19.86
N TRP A 599 -4.34 26.34 20.00
CA TRP A 599 -5.11 27.58 20.06
C TRP A 599 -6.25 27.49 21.05
N ASN A 600 -6.69 28.62 21.57
CA ASN A 600 -7.83 28.69 22.47
C ASN A 600 -8.96 29.47 21.80
N SER A 601 -10.19 29.00 21.96
CA SER A 601 -11.37 29.62 21.32
C SER A 601 -11.86 30.88 22.04
N GLY A 602 -11.43 31.09 23.29
CA GLY A 602 -11.70 32.28 24.10
C GLY A 602 -13.14 32.42 24.56
N ARG A 603 -14.03 31.46 24.28
CA ARG A 603 -15.47 31.55 24.57
C ARG A 603 -15.77 31.48 26.07
N ILE A 604 -14.95 30.75 26.83
CA ILE A 604 -14.99 30.70 28.30
C ILE A 604 -13.56 30.66 28.85
N PRO A 605 -13.26 31.27 30.02
CA PRO A 605 -11.90 31.31 30.60
C PRO A 605 -11.25 29.96 30.93
N ARG A 606 -11.94 28.85 30.67
CA ARG A 606 -11.53 27.48 30.99
C ARG A 606 -11.78 26.51 29.83
N GLU A 607 -11.97 27.03 28.63
CA GLU A 607 -12.09 26.14 27.47
C GLU A 607 -10.74 25.46 27.24
N PRO A 608 -10.73 24.13 27.03
CA PRO A 608 -9.50 23.42 26.71
C PRO A 608 -8.91 23.96 25.42
N ASP A 609 -7.58 23.98 25.37
CA ASP A 609 -6.87 24.32 24.15
C ASP A 609 -7.21 23.31 23.04
N LYS A 610 -7.11 23.74 21.80
CA LYS A 610 -7.43 22.95 20.63
C LYS A 610 -6.17 22.75 19.81
N LEU A 611 -6.04 21.57 19.22
CA LEU A 611 -4.98 21.26 18.27
C LEU A 611 -5.27 21.95 16.93
N GLY A 612 -4.24 22.51 16.31
CA GLY A 612 -4.27 22.87 14.90
C GLY A 612 -4.09 21.64 14.00
N LYS A 613 -4.53 21.74 12.75
CA LYS A 613 -4.27 20.71 11.73
C LYS A 613 -2.76 20.66 11.41
N ILE A 614 -2.25 19.50 10.98
CA ILE A 614 -0.87 19.38 10.50
C ILE A 614 -0.70 20.26 9.26
N GLN A 615 0.25 21.18 9.32
CA GLN A 615 0.57 22.08 8.22
C GLN A 615 1.79 21.59 7.44
N PRO A 616 1.83 21.76 6.10
CA PRO A 616 3.01 21.38 5.32
C PRO A 616 4.27 22.11 5.80
N LYS A 617 4.18 23.41 6.10
CA LYS A 617 5.30 24.20 6.64
C LYS A 617 5.84 23.64 7.97
N ALA A 618 4.97 23.39 8.94
CA ALA A 618 5.35 22.73 10.21
C ALA A 618 6.01 21.37 9.98
N LEU A 619 5.47 20.55 9.08
CA LEU A 619 6.01 19.23 8.80
C LEU A 619 7.39 19.31 8.14
N ILE A 620 7.63 20.24 7.20
CA ILE A 620 8.97 20.47 6.64
C ILE A 620 9.98 20.77 7.75
N THR A 621 9.67 21.70 8.64
CA THR A 621 10.53 22.06 9.77
C THR A 621 10.87 20.84 10.64
N VAL A 622 9.89 19.99 10.92
CA VAL A 622 10.06 18.74 11.69
C VAL A 622 10.95 17.74 10.96
N LEU A 623 10.68 17.47 9.68
CA LEU A 623 11.44 16.51 8.88
C LEU A 623 12.89 16.96 8.71
N ASP A 624 13.11 18.25 8.53
CA ASP A 624 14.44 18.84 8.39
C ASP A 624 15.23 18.79 9.71
N LYS A 625 14.58 19.10 10.84
CA LYS A 625 15.20 18.94 12.17
C LYS A 625 15.55 17.48 12.47
N LEU A 626 14.69 16.54 12.08
CA LEU A 626 14.93 15.10 12.20
C LEU A 626 16.17 14.69 11.40
N ARG A 627 16.27 15.11 10.13
CA ARG A 627 17.44 14.82 9.27
C ARG A 627 18.74 15.32 9.91
N LEU A 628 18.74 16.54 10.42
CA LEU A 628 19.92 17.13 11.07
C LEU A 628 20.37 16.28 12.27
N HIS A 629 19.43 15.90 13.13
CA HIS A 629 19.74 15.09 14.31
C HIS A 629 20.24 13.68 13.95
N VAL A 630 19.59 13.01 12.98
CA VAL A 630 20.05 11.71 12.49
C VAL A 630 21.46 11.81 11.91
N ASN A 631 21.72 12.81 11.06
CA ASN A 631 23.03 13.01 10.44
C ASN A 631 24.11 13.32 11.49
N GLU A 632 23.80 14.09 12.53
CA GLU A 632 24.69 14.31 13.66
C GLU A 632 25.02 13.01 14.41
N ARG A 633 24.00 12.20 14.72
CA ARG A 633 24.21 10.90 15.36
C ARG A 633 25.02 9.95 14.49
N LEU A 634 24.78 9.89 13.18
CA LEU A 634 25.54 9.05 12.26
C LEU A 634 26.99 9.51 12.09
N ARG A 635 27.26 10.81 12.21
CA ARG A 635 28.62 11.35 12.26
C ARG A 635 29.35 10.90 13.52
N ALA A 636 28.68 10.92 14.67
CA ALA A 636 29.24 10.49 15.95
C ALA A 636 29.38 8.95 16.04
N ASN A 637 28.41 8.21 15.52
CA ASN A 637 28.36 6.76 15.51
C ASN A 637 27.70 6.27 14.21
N LYS A 638 28.50 5.73 13.28
CA LYS A 638 28.02 5.21 11.99
C LYS A 638 27.03 4.05 12.12
N GLU A 639 27.04 3.36 13.26
CA GLU A 639 26.11 2.25 13.54
C GLU A 639 24.84 2.71 14.27
N ALA A 640 24.69 4.00 14.54
CA ALA A 640 23.47 4.52 15.17
C ALA A 640 22.23 4.13 14.35
N LYS A 641 21.25 3.52 15.02
CA LYS A 641 19.97 3.15 14.42
C LYS A 641 18.87 4.12 14.86
N SER A 642 17.85 4.22 14.01
CA SER A 642 16.74 5.15 14.16
C SER A 642 15.44 4.47 13.74
N VAL A 643 14.36 4.74 14.46
CA VAL A 643 13.00 4.33 14.10
C VAL A 643 12.11 5.56 14.14
N ILE A 644 11.32 5.81 13.11
CA ILE A 644 10.40 6.95 13.08
C ILE A 644 8.98 6.42 13.31
N ASN A 645 8.29 6.94 14.32
CA ASN A 645 6.88 6.68 14.60
C ASN A 645 6.04 7.88 14.16
N MET A 646 5.07 7.64 13.30
CA MET A 646 4.04 8.62 12.92
C MET A 646 2.68 7.98 13.18
N SER A 647 2.13 8.28 14.36
CA SER A 647 0.85 7.75 14.80
C SER A 647 -0.34 8.59 14.31
N TRP A 648 -0.23 9.11 13.09
CA TRP A 648 -1.17 10.02 12.44
C TRP A 648 -1.19 9.81 10.92
N GLY A 649 -2.12 10.49 10.26
CA GLY A 649 -2.20 10.61 8.81
C GLY A 649 -3.12 11.79 8.46
N VAL A 650 -3.07 12.22 7.20
CA VAL A 650 -3.86 13.34 6.69
C VAL A 650 -4.60 12.86 5.45
N ASP A 651 -5.88 13.22 5.32
CA ASP A 651 -6.64 12.91 4.11
C ASP A 651 -6.13 13.70 2.91
N ILE A 652 -6.14 13.06 1.74
CA ILE A 652 -5.74 13.67 0.47
C ILE A 652 -6.98 14.33 -0.17
N ASP A 653 -7.53 15.34 0.51
CA ASP A 653 -8.51 16.25 -0.10
C ASP A 653 -7.78 17.18 -1.09
N PRO A 654 -8.17 17.25 -2.37
CA PRO A 654 -7.62 18.20 -3.34
C PRO A 654 -7.62 19.66 -2.88
N ASN A 655 -8.49 20.03 -1.96
CA ASN A 655 -8.61 21.38 -1.43
C ASN A 655 -7.91 21.58 -0.07
N GLY A 656 -7.43 20.50 0.55
CA GLY A 656 -6.77 20.51 1.85
C GLY A 656 -5.25 20.56 1.77
N ALA A 657 -4.60 20.37 2.92
CA ALA A 657 -3.14 20.30 3.02
C ALA A 657 -2.53 18.98 2.51
N GLY A 658 -3.36 17.94 2.32
CA GLY A 658 -2.94 16.59 1.95
C GLY A 658 -2.01 16.53 0.73
N PRO A 659 -2.35 17.13 -0.43
CA PRO A 659 -1.49 17.15 -1.61
C PRO A 659 -0.14 17.83 -1.37
N ALA A 660 -0.12 18.93 -0.61
CA ALA A 660 1.12 19.63 -0.28
C ALA A 660 2.00 18.81 0.67
N ILE A 661 1.39 18.09 1.61
CA ILE A 661 2.08 17.15 2.51
C ILE A 661 2.63 15.95 1.71
N GLU A 662 1.84 15.41 0.77
CA GLU A 662 2.26 14.31 -0.12
C GLU A 662 3.54 14.65 -0.88
N ALA A 663 3.65 15.88 -1.40
CA ALA A 663 4.84 16.34 -2.11
C ALA A 663 6.13 16.34 -1.27
N LEU A 664 6.04 16.37 0.07
CA LEU A 664 7.21 16.40 0.96
C LEU A 664 7.88 15.03 1.11
N PHE A 665 7.09 13.95 1.01
CA PHE A 665 7.54 12.63 1.38
C PHE A 665 8.48 11.96 0.36
N PRO A 666 8.37 12.08 -0.97
CA PRO A 666 9.26 11.38 -1.89
C PRO A 666 10.76 11.60 -1.60
N GLU A 667 11.16 12.86 -1.38
CA GLU A 667 12.54 13.21 -1.02
C GLU A 667 12.92 12.67 0.37
N PHE A 668 12.00 12.72 1.33
CA PHE A 668 12.21 12.22 2.68
C PHE A 668 12.32 10.69 2.75
N LEU A 669 11.50 9.98 1.98
CA LEU A 669 11.51 8.51 1.87
C LEU A 669 12.79 8.02 1.21
N ALA A 670 13.24 8.65 0.11
CA ALA A 670 14.50 8.32 -0.51
C ALA A 670 15.69 8.50 0.47
N TRP A 671 15.64 9.53 1.31
CA TRP A 671 16.62 9.71 2.38
C TRP A 671 16.53 8.61 3.45
N CYS A 672 15.32 8.28 3.92
CA CYS A 672 15.12 7.18 4.88
C CYS A 672 15.59 5.82 4.33
N GLU A 673 15.31 5.52 3.06
CA GLU A 673 15.75 4.30 2.37
C GLU A 673 17.28 4.20 2.29
N LYS A 674 17.94 5.31 1.95
CA LYS A 674 19.40 5.40 1.92
C LYS A 674 20.04 5.06 3.27
N PHE A 675 19.41 5.52 4.36
CA PHE A 675 19.91 5.29 5.72
C PHE A 675 19.26 4.10 6.43
N LYS A 676 18.42 3.32 5.73
CA LYS A 676 17.69 2.17 6.27
C LYS A 676 16.88 2.50 7.53
N ILE A 677 16.25 3.66 7.55
CA ILE A 677 15.43 4.15 8.67
C ILE A 677 13.97 3.78 8.42
N PRO A 678 13.37 2.86 9.19
CA PRO A 678 11.96 2.52 9.07
C PRO A 678 11.07 3.68 9.53
N ILE A 679 9.97 3.87 8.80
CA ILE A 679 8.88 4.76 9.18
C ILE A 679 7.68 3.91 9.52
N VAL A 680 7.27 3.91 10.78
CA VAL A 680 6.13 3.14 11.28
C VAL A 680 4.91 4.04 11.33
N LEU A 681 3.88 3.68 10.57
CA LEU A 681 2.65 4.44 10.40
C LEU A 681 1.48 3.72 11.03
N ALA A 682 0.60 4.46 11.71
CA ALA A 682 -0.74 3.97 12.01
C ALA A 682 -1.55 3.84 10.70
N ALA A 683 -2.28 2.75 10.50
CA ALA A 683 -3.10 2.57 9.30
C ALA A 683 -4.26 3.59 9.21
N GLY A 684 -4.84 3.98 10.35
CA GLY A 684 -6.05 4.80 10.44
C GLY A 684 -7.19 4.06 11.14
N ASN A 685 -8.18 4.82 11.60
CA ASN A 685 -9.34 4.30 12.35
C ASN A 685 -10.68 4.51 11.61
N GLU A 686 -10.63 4.64 10.28
CA GLU A 686 -11.78 4.83 9.39
C GLU A 686 -11.87 3.62 8.44
N PRO A 687 -12.74 2.64 8.71
CA PRO A 687 -12.86 1.44 7.90
C PRO A 687 -13.57 1.68 6.55
N ASP A 688 -14.21 2.82 6.40
CA ASP A 688 -14.85 3.32 5.18
C ASP A 688 -13.88 4.04 4.24
N LYS A 689 -12.67 4.36 4.71
CA LYS A 689 -11.59 4.88 3.87
C LYS A 689 -10.52 3.81 3.64
N ASN A 690 -9.66 4.08 2.66
CA ASN A 690 -8.56 3.22 2.30
C ASN A 690 -7.21 3.88 2.59
N LEU A 691 -6.14 3.08 2.59
CA LEU A 691 -4.78 3.61 2.77
C LEU A 691 -4.38 4.62 1.67
N HIS A 692 -4.87 4.47 0.43
CA HIS A 692 -4.57 5.41 -0.65
C HIS A 692 -5.22 6.78 -0.51
N ASP A 693 -6.21 6.92 0.39
CA ASP A 693 -6.88 8.21 0.65
C ASP A 693 -6.11 9.06 1.67
N LYS A 694 -5.02 8.53 2.23
CA LYS A 694 -4.31 9.09 3.38
C LYS A 694 -2.82 9.21 3.12
N ILE A 695 -2.21 10.27 3.61
CA ILE A 695 -0.78 10.51 3.57
C ILE A 695 -0.21 10.51 5.00
N PRO A 696 0.92 9.82 5.27
CA PRO A 696 1.80 9.11 4.34
C PRO A 696 1.43 7.67 3.95
N GLN A 697 0.30 7.13 4.41
CA GLN A 697 -0.10 5.72 4.22
C GLN A 697 -0.10 5.28 2.75
N LYS A 698 -0.60 6.12 1.84
CA LYS A 698 -0.61 5.93 0.37
C LYS A 698 0.76 5.61 -0.21
N LEU A 699 1.83 6.11 0.40
CA LEU A 699 3.20 5.90 -0.09
C LEU A 699 3.78 4.56 0.38
N GLY A 700 3.11 3.85 1.28
CA GLY A 700 3.53 2.52 1.71
C GLY A 700 3.49 1.53 0.56
N THR A 701 4.59 0.80 0.36
CA THR A 701 4.65 -0.33 -0.59
C THR A 701 5.22 -1.54 0.13
N LYS A 702 5.09 -2.74 -0.43
CA LYS A 702 5.68 -3.95 0.18
C LYS A 702 7.20 -3.86 0.36
N ASN A 703 7.90 -3.02 -0.42
CA ASN A 703 9.36 -3.04 -0.54
C ASN A 703 10.08 -1.80 0.01
N ASN A 704 9.37 -0.72 0.35
CA ASN A 704 10.02 0.48 0.91
C ASN A 704 10.10 0.43 2.44
N VAL A 705 10.70 1.46 3.04
CA VAL A 705 10.92 1.55 4.50
C VAL A 705 9.67 1.89 5.32
N ILE A 706 8.51 2.09 4.69
CA ILE A 706 7.26 2.38 5.39
C ILE A 706 6.66 1.08 5.93
N ILE A 707 6.35 1.03 7.21
CA ILE A 707 5.67 -0.08 7.88
C ILE A 707 4.30 0.43 8.33
N THR A 708 3.26 0.16 7.55
CA THR A 708 1.87 0.51 7.92
C THR A 708 1.30 -0.57 8.84
N VAL A 709 0.78 -0.14 9.98
CA VAL A 709 0.37 -1.03 11.07
C VAL A 709 -1.14 -0.96 11.31
N GLY A 710 -1.81 -2.09 11.05
CA GLY A 710 -3.21 -2.29 11.38
C GLY A 710 -3.42 -2.71 12.83
N GLY A 711 -4.66 -2.68 13.30
CA GLY A 711 -5.00 -3.02 14.67
C GLY A 711 -5.55 -4.43 14.83
N VAL A 712 -5.29 -5.05 15.99
CA VAL A 712 -6.04 -6.21 16.47
C VAL A 712 -6.72 -5.98 17.82
N GLU A 713 -7.83 -6.67 17.99
CA GLU A 713 -8.60 -6.81 19.21
C GLU A 713 -7.86 -7.66 20.26
N PRO A 714 -8.27 -7.64 21.54
CA PRO A 714 -7.64 -8.46 22.59
C PRO A 714 -7.79 -9.97 22.38
N ASP A 715 -8.65 -10.43 21.48
CA ASP A 715 -8.78 -11.84 21.08
C ASP A 715 -7.92 -12.20 19.85
N GLY A 716 -7.19 -11.23 19.30
CA GLY A 716 -6.37 -11.39 18.10
C GLY A 716 -7.16 -11.23 16.79
N THR A 717 -8.46 -10.92 16.82
CA THR A 717 -9.23 -10.57 15.61
C THR A 717 -8.88 -9.18 15.11
N LEU A 718 -9.24 -8.87 13.87
CA LEU A 718 -9.05 -7.54 13.29
C LEU A 718 -9.78 -6.49 14.14
N PHE A 719 -9.08 -5.41 14.50
CA PHE A 719 -9.71 -4.21 15.01
C PHE A 719 -10.52 -3.58 13.88
N LEU A 720 -11.85 -3.71 13.92
CA LEU A 720 -12.73 -3.40 12.80
C LEU A 720 -12.73 -1.94 12.35
N SER A 721 -12.20 -1.01 13.16
CA SER A 721 -12.02 0.37 12.73
C SER A 721 -10.74 0.59 11.92
N THR A 722 -9.88 -0.41 11.76
CA THR A 722 -8.65 -0.28 10.98
C THR A 722 -8.97 0.14 9.54
N THR A 723 -8.38 1.24 9.08
CA THR A 723 -8.37 1.63 7.66
C THR A 723 -7.56 0.59 6.86
N LEU A 724 -8.18 -0.01 5.84
CA LEU A 724 -7.62 -1.16 5.12
C LEU A 724 -6.94 -0.74 3.81
N GLU A 725 -6.03 -1.60 3.32
CA GLU A 725 -5.52 -1.49 1.95
C GLU A 725 -6.60 -1.90 0.94
N GLU A 726 -6.55 -1.32 -0.26
CA GLU A 726 -7.39 -1.74 -1.38
C GLU A 726 -6.50 -2.38 -2.44
N ARG A 727 -6.84 -3.61 -2.86
CA ARG A 727 -6.04 -4.37 -3.82
C ARG A 727 -5.90 -3.58 -5.13
N GLY A 728 -4.69 -3.48 -5.65
CA GLY A 728 -4.38 -2.74 -6.88
C GLY A 728 -4.21 -1.23 -6.70
N GLN A 729 -4.59 -0.66 -5.56
CA GLN A 729 -4.40 0.76 -5.26
C GLN A 729 -3.09 1.01 -4.51
N ALA A 730 -2.73 2.28 -4.37
CA ALA A 730 -1.57 2.70 -3.59
C ALA A 730 -1.76 2.45 -2.08
N GLY A 731 -0.65 2.45 -1.33
CA GLY A 731 -0.65 2.10 0.09
C GLY A 731 -0.68 0.59 0.31
N SER A 732 0.08 0.13 1.29
CA SER A 732 0.16 -1.28 1.63
C SER A 732 0.22 -1.48 3.14
N MET A 733 -0.61 -2.40 3.62
CA MET A 733 -0.56 -2.90 4.99
C MET A 733 0.67 -3.80 5.15
N SER A 734 1.45 -3.60 6.21
CA SER A 734 2.67 -4.39 6.43
C SER A 734 2.47 -5.46 7.49
N VAL A 735 1.92 -5.08 8.65
CA VAL A 735 1.70 -5.97 9.80
C VAL A 735 0.55 -5.45 10.65
N TYR A 736 0.17 -6.21 11.66
CA TYR A 736 -0.81 -5.82 12.68
C TYR A 736 -0.21 -5.86 14.08
N ALA A 737 -0.77 -5.08 14.99
CA ALA A 737 -0.39 -5.09 16.40
C ALA A 737 -1.61 -4.76 17.30
N PRO A 738 -1.56 -5.07 18.61
CA PRO A 738 -2.66 -4.77 19.51
C PRO A 738 -3.07 -3.31 19.46
N ALA A 739 -4.36 -3.05 19.21
CA ALA A 739 -4.88 -1.70 19.06
C ALA A 739 -5.87 -1.30 20.14
N ARG A 740 -6.56 -2.24 20.80
CA ARG A 740 -7.68 -1.93 21.72
C ARG A 740 -7.37 -2.18 23.18
N ASP A 741 -7.73 -1.24 24.05
CA ASP A 741 -7.47 -1.33 25.49
C ASP A 741 -5.96 -1.40 25.82
N VAL A 742 -5.12 -0.75 25.02
CA VAL A 742 -3.70 -0.55 25.33
C VAL A 742 -3.59 0.55 26.38
N VAL A 743 -3.42 0.16 27.65
CA VAL A 743 -3.37 1.07 28.79
C VAL A 743 -1.92 1.30 29.20
N VAL A 744 -1.50 2.56 29.20
CA VAL A 744 -0.26 3.07 29.79
C VAL A 744 -0.54 4.44 30.43
N PRO A 745 0.29 4.93 31.37
CA PRO A 745 0.17 6.27 31.92
C PRO A 745 0.31 7.35 30.83
N ALA A 746 -0.63 8.29 30.79
CA ALA A 746 -0.59 9.50 29.98
C ALA A 746 -1.62 10.50 30.54
N PRO A 747 -1.44 11.82 30.34
CA PRO A 747 -2.51 12.78 30.59
C PRO A 747 -3.70 12.50 29.66
N GLY A 748 -4.89 12.96 30.05
CA GLY A 748 -6.14 12.71 29.32
C GLY A 748 -6.78 11.34 29.63
N GLN A 749 -8.12 11.29 29.63
CA GLN A 749 -8.85 10.04 29.86
C GLN A 749 -9.28 9.42 28.53
N GLY A 750 -9.09 8.09 28.40
CA GLY A 750 -9.88 7.28 27.47
C GLY A 750 -9.23 6.89 26.15
N PHE A 751 -8.03 7.38 25.82
CA PHE A 751 -7.31 7.10 24.56
C PHE A 751 -6.69 5.70 24.51
N HIS A 752 -7.43 4.64 24.77
CA HIS A 752 -6.87 3.28 24.87
C HIS A 752 -6.97 2.45 23.59
N THR A 753 -7.59 2.98 22.54
CA THR A 753 -7.96 2.19 21.37
C THR A 753 -7.68 2.91 20.06
N GLY A 754 -6.87 2.30 19.19
CA GLY A 754 -6.53 2.85 17.87
C GLY A 754 -5.32 2.19 17.24
N THR A 755 -5.17 2.39 15.93
CA THR A 755 -3.97 1.95 15.18
C THR A 755 -2.72 2.74 15.54
N SER A 756 -2.85 3.90 16.21
CA SER A 756 -1.72 4.64 16.79
C SER A 756 -0.99 3.83 17.85
N GLN A 757 -1.71 3.19 18.77
CA GLN A 757 -1.10 2.29 19.77
C GLN A 757 -0.39 1.11 19.10
N ALA A 758 -0.99 0.54 18.05
CA ALA A 758 -0.40 -0.54 17.27
C ALA A 758 0.92 -0.10 16.61
N ALA A 759 0.96 1.08 15.99
CA ALA A 759 2.17 1.65 15.42
C ALA A 759 3.26 1.88 16.48
N ALA A 760 2.91 2.42 17.65
CA ALA A 760 3.87 2.62 18.75
C ALA A 760 4.44 1.31 19.29
N ILE A 761 3.62 0.25 19.40
CA ILE A 761 4.08 -1.11 19.74
C ILE A 761 5.13 -1.59 18.74
N VAL A 762 4.84 -1.46 17.44
CA VAL A 762 5.79 -1.87 16.39
C VAL A 762 7.07 -1.04 16.46
N SER A 763 7.00 0.27 16.65
CA SER A 763 8.20 1.12 16.78
C SER A 763 9.11 0.71 17.93
N GLY A 764 8.54 0.41 19.10
CA GLY A 764 9.31 -0.11 20.23
C GLY A 764 9.93 -1.48 19.92
N LEU A 765 9.20 -2.35 19.23
CA LEU A 765 9.70 -3.66 18.86
C LEU A 765 10.85 -3.61 17.84
N LEU A 766 10.79 -2.69 16.87
CA LEU A 766 11.90 -2.49 15.93
C LEU A 766 13.17 -2.00 16.64
N ALA A 767 13.04 -1.10 17.61
CA ALA A 767 14.17 -0.66 18.42
C ALA A 767 14.78 -1.82 19.22
N TYR A 768 13.93 -2.69 19.77
CA TYR A 768 14.38 -3.93 20.42
C TYR A 768 15.17 -4.83 19.45
N TYR A 769 14.71 -5.02 18.21
CA TYR A 769 15.41 -5.86 17.22
C TYR A 769 16.75 -5.32 16.77
N TYR A 770 16.89 -4.02 16.58
CA TYR A 770 18.17 -3.43 16.18
C TYR A 770 19.30 -3.69 17.16
N ARG A 771 18.99 -3.88 18.45
CA ARG A 771 19.99 -4.20 19.46
C ARG A 771 20.31 -5.70 19.54
N ASN A 772 19.51 -6.54 18.89
CA ASN A 772 19.67 -7.99 18.94
C ASN A 772 20.74 -8.46 17.96
N THR A 773 22.02 -8.26 18.31
CA THR A 773 23.16 -8.69 17.47
C THR A 773 23.26 -10.21 17.31
N GLU A 774 22.67 -11.00 18.20
CA GLU A 774 22.60 -12.45 18.00
C GLU A 774 21.65 -12.80 16.86
N MET A 775 20.54 -12.08 16.65
CA MET A 775 19.67 -12.31 15.47
C MET A 775 20.48 -12.26 14.17
N ASP A 776 21.48 -11.40 14.06
CA ASP A 776 22.35 -11.37 12.88
C ASP A 776 23.07 -12.72 12.63
N ALA A 777 23.41 -13.45 13.68
CA ALA A 777 24.07 -14.76 13.60
C ALA A 777 23.07 -15.90 13.32
N LEU A 778 21.80 -15.74 13.70
CA LEU A 778 20.79 -16.80 13.65
C LEU A 778 20.22 -17.02 12.24
N PHE A 779 20.11 -15.96 11.45
CA PHE A 779 19.43 -16.00 10.17
C PHE A 779 20.37 -16.17 8.97
N HIS A 780 21.64 -16.51 9.21
CA HIS A 780 22.62 -16.78 8.13
C HIS A 780 22.23 -17.94 7.18
N GLY A 781 21.27 -18.78 7.57
CA GLY A 781 20.85 -19.95 6.79
C GLY A 781 19.65 -19.73 5.86
N ASN A 782 18.85 -18.68 6.04
CA ASN A 782 17.67 -18.43 5.20
C ASN A 782 17.90 -17.19 4.31
N PRO A 783 18.16 -17.37 3.00
CA PRO A 783 18.40 -16.25 2.09
C PRO A 783 17.18 -15.34 1.90
N ASP A 784 15.97 -15.80 2.24
CA ASP A 784 14.73 -15.07 2.05
C ASP A 784 14.38 -14.15 3.25
N VAL A 785 15.04 -14.32 4.41
CA VAL A 785 14.81 -13.50 5.60
C VAL A 785 16.04 -12.63 5.87
N PRO A 786 16.00 -11.34 5.49
CA PRO A 786 17.14 -10.45 5.67
C PRO A 786 17.35 -10.14 7.14
N ARG A 787 18.56 -9.71 7.51
CA ARG A 787 18.83 -9.27 8.87
C ARG A 787 18.10 -7.96 9.19
N PRO A 788 17.79 -7.68 10.48
CA PRO A 788 17.21 -6.41 10.91
C PRO A 788 17.91 -5.17 10.34
N ARG A 789 19.25 -5.20 10.28
CA ARG A 789 20.08 -4.11 9.75
C ARG A 789 20.07 -3.97 8.21
N GLU A 790 19.70 -5.03 7.50
CA GLU A 790 19.68 -5.08 6.03
C GLU A 790 18.32 -4.60 5.51
N ASP A 791 17.24 -5.15 6.06
CA ASP A 791 15.85 -4.81 5.72
C ASP A 791 14.91 -5.18 6.88
N ILE A 792 14.81 -4.27 7.85
CA ILE A 792 14.01 -4.46 9.06
C ILE A 792 12.52 -4.73 8.77
N LYS A 793 11.99 -4.20 7.67
CA LYS A 793 10.59 -4.40 7.30
C LYS A 793 10.38 -5.84 6.89
N LYS A 794 11.19 -6.35 5.95
CA LYS A 794 11.10 -7.75 5.51
C LYS A 794 11.35 -8.72 6.66
N PHE A 795 12.33 -8.41 7.51
CA PHE A 795 12.57 -9.14 8.74
C PHE A 795 11.29 -9.19 9.60
N LEU A 796 10.71 -8.03 9.91
CA LEU A 796 9.49 -7.93 10.72
C LEU A 796 8.32 -8.72 10.10
N THR A 797 8.07 -8.57 8.80
CA THR A 797 6.96 -9.24 8.12
C THR A 797 7.17 -10.75 8.03
N ALA A 798 8.40 -11.22 7.82
CA ALA A 798 8.69 -12.65 7.80
C ALA A 798 8.46 -13.31 9.16
N HIS A 799 8.67 -12.55 10.25
CA HIS A 799 8.48 -13.02 11.62
C HIS A 799 7.13 -12.64 12.24
N ALA A 800 6.24 -12.01 11.48
CA ALA A 800 4.87 -11.74 11.91
C ALA A 800 4.01 -13.00 11.78
N TRP A 801 2.99 -13.12 12.62
CA TRP A 801 2.23 -14.35 12.79
C TRP A 801 0.75 -14.16 12.53
N THR A 802 0.21 -15.00 11.65
CA THR A 802 -1.23 -15.04 11.40
C THR A 802 -1.98 -15.53 12.63
N ARG A 803 -2.64 -14.61 13.36
CA ARG A 803 -3.37 -14.95 14.60
C ARG A 803 -4.70 -15.66 14.33
N ILE A 804 -5.35 -15.36 13.22
CA ILE A 804 -6.64 -15.95 12.82
C ILE A 804 -6.56 -16.35 11.35
N SER A 805 -6.82 -17.63 11.05
CA SER A 805 -6.87 -18.14 9.68
C SER A 805 -8.03 -17.55 8.89
N GLU A 806 -7.85 -17.33 7.58
CA GLU A 806 -8.83 -16.79 6.62
C GLU A 806 -10.27 -17.28 6.84
N ASN A 807 -10.46 -18.58 7.11
CA ASN A 807 -11.77 -19.23 7.31
C ASN A 807 -12.61 -18.67 8.48
N ARG A 808 -12.06 -17.78 9.31
CA ARG A 808 -12.76 -17.17 10.46
C ARG A 808 -12.89 -15.65 10.36
N LEU A 809 -12.42 -15.04 9.29
CA LEU A 809 -12.74 -13.63 9.03
C LEU A 809 -14.24 -13.54 8.71
N PRO A 810 -15.00 -12.58 9.27
CA PRO A 810 -16.43 -12.44 8.98
C PRO A 810 -16.66 -12.34 7.45
N ASN A 811 -17.41 -13.30 6.90
CA ASN A 811 -17.55 -13.55 5.46
C ASN A 811 -18.12 -12.37 4.66
N ASP A 812 -18.73 -11.38 5.31
CA ASP A 812 -19.71 -10.56 4.58
C ASP A 812 -19.11 -9.32 3.90
N HIS A 813 -17.95 -8.78 4.34
CA HIS A 813 -17.35 -7.61 3.68
C HIS A 813 -15.80 -7.52 3.72
N LEU A 814 -15.14 -8.30 4.58
CA LEU A 814 -13.69 -8.19 4.81
C LEU A 814 -12.87 -9.29 4.14
N GLY A 815 -13.48 -10.45 3.86
CA GLY A 815 -12.78 -11.66 3.39
C GLY A 815 -12.04 -11.50 2.05
N ASN A 816 -12.43 -10.53 1.20
CA ASN A 816 -11.74 -10.28 -0.06
C ASN A 816 -10.58 -9.28 0.04
N ARG A 817 -10.41 -8.62 1.19
CA ARG A 817 -9.46 -7.50 1.35
C ARG A 817 -8.24 -7.87 2.21
N LEU A 818 -8.29 -8.97 2.93
CA LEU A 818 -7.25 -9.39 3.85
C LEU A 818 -6.78 -10.79 3.51
N ASP A 819 -5.53 -10.90 3.05
CA ASP A 819 -4.89 -12.20 2.81
C ASP A 819 -4.58 -12.86 4.16
N ASN A 820 -3.90 -12.15 5.06
CA ASN A 820 -3.57 -12.64 6.41
C ASN A 820 -3.61 -11.52 7.45
N LEU A 821 -3.84 -11.90 8.71
CA LEU A 821 -3.77 -11.01 9.88
C LEU A 821 -2.46 -11.25 10.65
N ASP A 822 -1.35 -10.82 10.05
CA ASP A 822 0.00 -11.07 10.53
C ASP A 822 0.38 -10.12 11.68
N VAL A 823 0.24 -10.60 12.91
CA VAL A 823 0.51 -9.86 14.13
C VAL A 823 1.99 -9.97 14.50
N VAL A 824 2.61 -8.83 14.84
CA VAL A 824 4.03 -8.80 15.24
C VAL A 824 4.32 -9.63 16.50
N TYR A 825 5.53 -10.19 16.57
CA TYR A 825 5.93 -11.11 17.63
C TYR A 825 7.40 -10.92 18.02
N ASN A 826 7.72 -10.78 19.30
CA ASN A 826 8.99 -10.28 19.84
C ASN A 826 10.20 -11.24 19.82
N LEU A 827 10.06 -12.42 19.22
CA LEU A 827 11.12 -13.43 18.98
C LEU A 827 11.90 -13.93 20.21
N VAL A 828 11.61 -13.44 21.42
CA VAL A 828 12.38 -13.77 22.62
C VAL A 828 12.24 -15.25 23.02
N ARG A 829 11.10 -15.87 22.68
CA ARG A 829 10.85 -17.31 22.90
C ARG A 829 11.29 -18.16 21.71
N GLY A 830 12.10 -17.59 20.81
CA GLY A 830 12.50 -18.21 19.56
C GLY A 830 11.46 -18.01 18.46
N ASP A 831 11.75 -18.56 17.28
CA ASP A 831 10.94 -18.39 16.08
C ASP A 831 10.38 -19.74 15.58
N PRO A 832 9.19 -20.14 16.03
CA PRO A 832 8.62 -21.41 15.61
C PRO A 832 8.18 -21.47 14.14
N ALA A 833 8.11 -20.35 13.40
CA ALA A 833 7.61 -20.33 12.02
C ALA A 833 8.67 -20.89 11.09
N HIS A 834 9.92 -20.63 11.43
CA HIS A 834 11.10 -21.11 10.75
C HIS A 834 11.71 -22.27 11.54
N ALA A 835 10.90 -23.31 11.79
CA ALA A 835 11.25 -24.47 12.60
C ALA A 835 12.42 -25.32 12.03
N ASP A 836 12.83 -25.09 10.78
CA ASP A 836 14.06 -25.66 10.21
C ASP A 836 15.34 -24.98 10.77
N PHE A 837 15.17 -23.85 11.45
CA PHE A 837 16.15 -23.19 12.31
C PHE A 837 15.61 -23.10 13.75
N PRO A 838 15.20 -24.23 14.36
CA PRO A 838 14.48 -24.22 15.60
C PRO A 838 15.44 -23.81 16.71
N CYS A 839 15.29 -22.58 17.19
CA CYS A 839 15.78 -22.16 18.50
C CYS A 839 17.30 -22.03 18.62
N ALA A 840 17.87 -20.98 18.03
CA ALA A 840 19.27 -20.63 18.26
C ALA A 840 19.49 -19.32 19.06
N VAL A 841 18.45 -18.67 19.61
CA VAL A 841 18.69 -17.61 20.63
C VAL A 841 19.17 -18.29 21.92
N GLY A 842 20.47 -18.55 22.00
CA GLY A 842 21.13 -19.24 23.10
C GLY A 842 21.33 -18.31 24.28
N PHE A 843 20.30 -18.10 25.10
CA PHE A 843 20.45 -17.39 26.36
C PHE A 843 21.20 -18.27 27.37
N GLN A 844 22.43 -17.88 27.76
CA GLN A 844 23.12 -18.56 28.85
C GLN A 844 22.50 -18.16 30.19
N ARG A 845 22.06 -19.16 30.97
CA ARG A 845 21.72 -18.98 32.39
C ARG A 845 23.02 -18.70 33.17
N ARG A 846 22.99 -17.92 34.25
CA ARG A 846 24.10 -17.89 35.24
C ARG A 846 24.24 -19.29 35.87
N GLY A 847 25.03 -20.17 35.26
CA GLY A 847 25.26 -21.55 35.66
C GLY A 847 25.88 -22.34 34.50
N ALA A 848 26.70 -23.36 34.80
CA ALA A 848 27.57 -24.04 33.82
C ALA A 848 26.86 -24.87 32.73
N GLU A 849 25.54 -24.75 32.56
CA GLU A 849 24.78 -25.51 31.56
C GLU A 849 24.09 -24.58 30.55
N PRO A 850 24.43 -24.67 29.25
CA PRO A 850 23.70 -23.98 28.20
C PRO A 850 22.34 -24.66 28.01
N VAL A 851 21.25 -23.93 28.24
CA VAL A 851 19.89 -24.40 27.97
C VAL A 851 19.32 -23.58 26.82
N SER A 852 19.09 -24.22 25.67
CA SER A 852 18.27 -23.64 24.60
C SER A 852 16.83 -23.53 25.11
N ALA A 853 16.15 -22.41 24.86
CA ALA A 853 14.76 -22.16 25.28
C ALA A 853 13.77 -23.28 24.88
N CYS A 854 14.11 -24.12 23.90
CA CYS A 854 13.27 -25.21 23.42
C CYS A 854 13.48 -26.56 24.14
N SER A 855 14.50 -26.68 24.99
CA SER A 855 14.68 -27.87 25.84
C SER A 855 13.59 -28.02 26.91
N LEU A 856 12.94 -26.92 27.32
CA LEU A 856 11.83 -26.91 28.26
C LEU A 856 10.48 -27.39 27.66
N MET A 857 10.33 -27.40 26.34
CA MET A 857 9.09 -27.86 25.68
C MET A 857 9.06 -29.37 25.40
N ARG A 858 10.17 -30.10 25.63
CA ARG A 858 10.22 -31.57 25.55
C ARG A 858 10.25 -32.20 26.95
N SER A 859 9.17 -32.10 27.73
CA SER A 859 8.73 -33.19 28.63
C SER A 859 7.48 -32.81 29.42
N THR A 860 6.31 -33.22 28.92
CA THR A 860 5.18 -33.61 29.80
C THR A 860 4.44 -34.75 29.11
N THR A 861 5.11 -35.89 28.99
CA THR A 861 4.42 -37.15 28.74
C THR A 861 3.77 -37.54 30.07
N ILE A 862 2.46 -37.33 30.18
CA ILE A 862 1.62 -37.84 31.27
C ILE A 862 1.77 -39.36 31.27
N SER A 863 2.57 -39.91 32.18
CA SER A 863 2.60 -41.36 32.42
C SER A 863 1.34 -41.72 33.19
N GLN A 864 0.39 -42.35 32.49
CA GLN A 864 -0.70 -43.08 33.09
C GLN A 864 -0.14 -44.19 33.99
N VAL A 865 -0.39 -44.09 35.29
CA VAL A 865 -0.24 -45.21 36.22
C VAL A 865 -1.43 -46.15 36.01
N VAL A 866 -1.24 -47.19 35.20
CA VAL A 866 -2.15 -48.34 35.18
C VAL A 866 -1.78 -49.23 36.36
N SER A 867 -2.68 -49.30 37.33
CA SER A 867 -2.69 -50.32 38.37
C SER A 867 -3.20 -51.63 37.77
N ALA A 868 -2.42 -52.70 37.83
CA ALA A 868 -2.94 -54.06 37.74
C ALA A 868 -2.01 -55.05 38.45
N SER A 869 -2.56 -55.63 39.51
CA SER A 869 -2.04 -56.69 40.35
C SER A 869 -1.69 -57.96 39.57
N ALA A 870 -0.62 -58.65 39.95
CA ALA A 870 -0.52 -60.10 39.81
C ALA A 870 0.39 -60.68 40.90
N ILE A 871 -0.27 -61.33 41.85
CA ILE A 871 0.27 -62.29 42.80
C ILE A 871 0.63 -63.57 42.03
N SER A 872 1.83 -64.11 42.23
CA SER A 872 2.03 -65.57 42.27
C SER A 872 3.29 -65.91 43.05
N VAL A 873 3.06 -66.74 44.06
CA VAL A 873 4.01 -67.43 44.93
C VAL A 873 4.59 -68.62 44.16
N GLN A 874 5.92 -68.75 44.09
CA GLN A 874 6.74 -69.81 44.71
C GLN A 874 8.14 -69.80 44.11
#